data_AF-A0A8C5A6U7-F1
#
_entry.id   AF-A0A8C5A6U7-F1
#
_cell.length_a   1.000
_cell.length_b   1.000
_cell.length_c   1.000
_cell.angle_alpha   90.00
_cell.angle_beta   90.00
_cell.angle_gamma   90.00
#
_symmetry.space_group_name_H-M   'P 1'
#
loop_
_entity.id
_entity.type
_entity.pdbx_description
1 polymer ?
#
loop_
_entity_poly.entity_id
_entity_poly.type
_entity_poly.pdbx_seq_one_letter_code
_entity_poly.pdbx_strand_id
1 'polypeptide(L)'
;MHRSTCSLLLLILALESVCASKRFFISAPKVFHVNVKEKVFVQTSSATTLYLEDERSGEVVSDKKTTSSNGGAIQTVELMRMADLPWFKSDPYLLLVAETPVRKMTRVLVSMHRGYLFIQTNQPLYKPSDQVQYRIFALDHTMRPSEEVIEISVIVSILWDVISLFLFPLIYFTFMGFFLRLGTWKIVAHYEGDKKHAATLEFQVQKFVLPSFEVIINSEERYVLLERETFTFTVTAKYSYGETVAGSFHSWFRVAGLQGSECLKVSRMIRGLEKTGSIEDGVGTVTLRAEELKTQLQTQGCNVTYLEQEGAELVMSVSVTEQQSSEMQEAEISLPIVSRLYEIDLSRIRSYFIPGAPLDIVVLLRLPDGSPASEVPVELSLMGENVPLVTNQEGAAVHIFNHPASPPAQITVNVRAGTVTQEKVLKPMSSPSQHYLYISVPTGKFKVHQQLDVTFNTINGLPKGGLVYYLVLSHGALVHHGSVVAISRLGGAGIRITAQMVPSLRLIGYYYDQHDVLVSDSVWVDVVDKCEMAVKVSPSMNPSPPGGTIGLEVEVKGRARVALLVVDKAMYALDRRNRLTAKQVFSAMESYDLGCSYRGGPDQDSIFTEAGLSFVSSGSTPKANGIESKTQGNFSSIPMRRSCEERRRRVTEMNAEPQCADIFFKCCLRGEALRKSAVEDNGFDRSKHVRKKSNITKGILTNANLFRHTLSLPNSITTWEIQAVTLSPTHGFCVVEPIELKTFKNIFVSLRLPYSVRRYEQLSIVAVIYNYGPDAVQLAVHMEQTPGLCSPDSSTFTAFVKVSVESGSSTLVTFAAIPMISGAIPIKIRPYDIINRWQPDAIEKSLNVWTEGEEKTKEITYNYDLIGGAPFRFYGNLPNETVPGSSSNKFIKMEGAGFGESSTRVLLSAEGVNGLLRLPGGCAEKTMKLMAQTVLALRYLDLSQLWFQLPAGSRDLALQRTDEGLTRILTFKKADGSYGAWIAIPSSYWLTALVVKVLSLLADRQMAGRGGGPQGHIGRDVSNQDISTSVRFLMSVKKQDGSYSDPHPVYHREMDGGIRGAGKDISMTAFIAVALQHAIPFVEQSMKNDVASIASSTSYLLSHVGELERPYAVAITAYCLAVCLPDIDGAKPAWKQLQALAAEDDNGCRSWKDDPQSSSQQDAITVETTAYALLTAVAHQDFPWADNASCWLVAQENYGGGFMSTQDTIVALEALAEYDVKKPAKSFNKINTLHL
;
A
#
# COMPACT_ATOMS: atom_id res chain seq x y z
N MET A 1 14.95 -30.67 92.15
CA MET A 1 15.04 -29.86 90.92
C MET A 1 15.58 -30.69 89.74
N HIS A 2 14.90 -31.78 89.35
CA HIS A 2 15.38 -32.69 88.29
C HIS A 2 14.26 -33.31 87.42
N ARG A 3 13.10 -32.63 87.27
CA ARG A 3 12.01 -33.12 86.40
C ARG A 3 11.42 -32.09 85.42
N SER A 4 11.89 -30.85 85.38
CA SER A 4 11.29 -29.80 84.51
C SER A 4 12.08 -29.47 83.25
N THR A 5 13.31 -29.97 83.08
CA THR A 5 14.18 -29.64 81.92
C THR A 5 14.12 -30.67 80.80
N CYS A 6 13.64 -31.90 81.06
CA CYS A 6 13.45 -32.91 80.01
C CYS A 6 12.13 -32.73 79.23
N SER A 7 11.07 -32.20 79.83
CA SER A 7 9.80 -31.96 79.12
C SER A 7 9.83 -30.75 78.19
N LEU A 8 10.71 -29.75 78.43
CA LEU A 8 10.83 -28.60 77.54
C LEU A 8 11.67 -28.92 76.29
N LEU A 9 12.68 -29.79 76.40
CA LEU A 9 13.48 -30.22 75.25
C LEU A 9 12.71 -31.20 74.35
N LEU A 10 11.85 -32.06 74.92
CA LEU A 10 10.94 -32.92 74.15
C LEU A 10 9.77 -32.14 73.51
N LEU A 11 9.34 -31.01 74.07
CA LEU A 11 8.34 -30.15 73.42
C LEU A 11 8.95 -29.32 72.27
N ILE A 12 10.22 -28.90 72.39
CA ILE A 12 10.94 -28.19 71.32
C ILE A 12 11.35 -29.14 70.19
N LEU A 13 11.75 -30.38 70.51
CA LEU A 13 11.99 -31.42 69.49
C LEU A 13 10.70 -32.03 68.89
N ALA A 14 9.55 -31.88 69.56
CA ALA A 14 8.24 -32.25 68.99
C ALA A 14 7.57 -31.10 68.20
N LEU A 15 8.04 -29.86 68.32
CA LEU A 15 7.60 -28.73 67.50
C LEU A 15 8.46 -28.52 66.24
N GLU A 16 9.63 -29.16 66.15
CA GLU A 16 10.42 -29.24 64.91
C GLU A 16 10.04 -30.43 64.01
N SER A 17 9.09 -31.29 64.39
CA SER A 17 8.68 -32.46 63.58
C SER A 17 7.40 -32.27 62.75
N VAL A 18 6.85 -31.04 62.64
CA VAL A 18 5.77 -30.71 61.69
C VAL A 18 6.12 -29.46 60.87
N CYS A 19 7.30 -29.45 60.25
CA CYS A 19 7.54 -28.62 59.07
C CYS A 19 8.16 -29.51 57.98
N ALA A 20 7.45 -30.57 57.62
CA ALA A 20 7.71 -31.25 56.36
C ALA A 20 7.65 -30.18 55.25
N SER A 21 8.75 -30.01 54.52
CA SER A 21 8.85 -29.18 53.32
C SER A 21 7.58 -29.35 52.47
N LYS A 22 6.69 -28.36 52.53
CA LYS A 22 5.48 -28.35 51.71
C LYS A 22 5.93 -28.07 50.29
N ARG A 23 5.83 -29.09 49.43
CA ARG A 23 6.15 -29.00 48.01
C ARG A 23 5.31 -27.91 47.35
N PHE A 24 5.97 -27.04 46.61
CA PHE A 24 5.33 -26.06 45.75
C PHE A 24 6.05 -25.99 44.40
N PHE A 25 5.27 -25.84 43.33
CA PHE A 25 5.76 -25.51 42.00
C PHE A 25 4.74 -24.60 41.33
N ILE A 26 5.21 -23.46 40.87
CA ILE A 26 4.40 -22.46 40.22
C ILE A 26 5.09 -22.12 38.92
N SER A 27 4.36 -22.15 37.83
CA SER A 27 4.88 -21.82 36.51
C SER A 27 3.90 -20.97 35.75
N ALA A 28 4.40 -20.03 34.96
CA ALA A 28 3.62 -19.17 34.10
C ALA A 28 4.37 -18.96 32.78
N PRO A 29 3.68 -18.51 31.72
CA PRO A 29 4.34 -18.00 30.53
C PRO A 29 5.41 -16.97 30.91
N LYS A 30 6.55 -17.01 30.23
CA LYS A 30 7.66 -16.07 30.44
C LYS A 30 7.26 -14.63 30.09
N VAL A 31 6.27 -14.48 29.21
CA VAL A 31 5.73 -13.21 28.74
C VAL A 31 4.23 -13.15 29.05
N PHE A 32 3.79 -12.11 29.73
CA PHE A 32 2.40 -11.75 29.97
C PHE A 32 1.99 -10.65 29.00
N HIS A 33 0.89 -10.86 28.28
CA HIS A 33 0.35 -9.85 27.38
C HIS A 33 -0.67 -8.97 28.12
N VAL A 34 -0.63 -7.66 27.88
CA VAL A 34 -1.58 -6.71 28.49
C VAL A 34 -3.00 -7.02 28.00
N ASN A 35 -3.98 -6.98 28.91
CA ASN A 35 -5.39 -7.35 28.67
C ASN A 35 -5.62 -8.81 28.24
N VAL A 36 -4.62 -9.68 28.39
CA VAL A 36 -4.74 -11.11 28.11
C VAL A 36 -4.82 -11.89 29.41
N LYS A 37 -5.73 -12.88 29.47
CA LYS A 37 -5.86 -13.82 30.58
C LYS A 37 -4.86 -14.96 30.42
N GLU A 38 -3.71 -14.82 31.06
CA GLU A 38 -2.62 -15.80 31.01
C GLU A 38 -2.83 -16.89 32.07
N LYS A 39 -2.57 -18.14 31.70
CA LYS A 39 -2.74 -19.30 32.58
C LYS A 39 -1.49 -19.54 33.43
N VAL A 40 -1.63 -19.40 34.74
CA VAL A 40 -0.61 -19.73 35.73
C VAL A 40 -0.87 -21.11 36.32
N PHE A 41 0.13 -21.97 36.24
CA PHE A 41 0.15 -23.30 36.82
C PHE A 41 0.54 -23.26 38.29
N VAL A 42 -0.22 -23.96 39.14
CA VAL A 42 0.07 -24.10 40.56
C VAL A 42 -0.06 -25.55 41.00
N GLN A 43 1.00 -26.07 41.58
CA GLN A 43 1.02 -27.33 42.30
C GLN A 43 1.49 -27.05 43.72
N THR A 44 0.58 -27.15 44.68
CA THR A 44 0.82 -26.76 46.08
C THR A 44 0.00 -27.66 47.01
N SER A 45 0.48 -27.84 48.24
CA SER A 45 -0.22 -28.59 49.29
C SER A 45 -0.99 -27.68 50.27
N SER A 46 -0.97 -26.36 50.04
CA SER A 46 -1.62 -25.36 50.89
C SER A 46 -2.37 -24.31 50.06
N ALA A 47 -3.38 -23.67 50.64
CA ALA A 47 -4.04 -22.53 50.01
C ALA A 47 -3.01 -21.46 49.61
N THR A 48 -3.05 -21.03 48.35
CA THR A 48 -2.08 -20.12 47.74
C THR A 48 -2.81 -19.01 47.01
N THR A 49 -2.47 -17.76 47.31
CA THR A 49 -3.02 -16.58 46.60
C THR A 49 -2.00 -16.08 45.58
N LEU A 50 -2.41 -15.92 44.33
CA LEU A 50 -1.59 -15.45 43.22
C LEU A 50 -2.01 -14.05 42.76
N TYR A 51 -1.02 -13.21 42.44
CA TYR A 51 -1.22 -11.91 41.81
C TYR A 51 0.07 -11.40 41.15
N LEU A 52 -0.05 -10.39 40.29
CA LEU A 52 1.05 -9.65 39.70
C LEU A 52 1.33 -8.39 40.52
N GLU A 53 2.61 -8.10 40.76
CA GLU A 53 3.09 -6.95 41.51
C GLU A 53 4.15 -6.20 40.68
N ASP A 54 4.13 -4.87 40.69
CA ASP A 54 5.20 -4.07 40.10
C ASP A 54 6.49 -4.19 40.92
N GLU A 55 7.61 -4.46 40.25
CA GLU A 55 8.89 -4.71 40.93
C GLU A 55 9.44 -3.48 41.68
N ARG A 56 9.10 -2.27 41.24
CA ARG A 56 9.64 -1.02 41.82
C ARG A 56 8.69 -0.40 42.84
N SER A 57 7.39 -0.32 42.52
CA SER A 57 6.41 0.31 43.41
C SER A 57 5.83 -0.67 44.44
N GLY A 58 5.91 -1.99 44.20
CA GLY A 58 5.23 -3.00 45.01
C GLY A 58 3.70 -2.96 44.87
N GLU A 59 3.18 -2.21 43.90
CA GLU A 59 1.76 -2.07 43.67
C GLU A 59 1.20 -3.35 43.03
N VAL A 60 0.05 -3.81 43.49
CA VAL A 60 -0.64 -4.98 42.93
C VAL A 60 -1.34 -4.55 41.64
N VAL A 61 -0.96 -5.20 40.54
CA VAL A 61 -1.35 -4.81 39.18
C VAL A 61 -2.30 -5.79 38.49
N SER A 62 -2.77 -6.81 39.22
CA SER A 62 -3.81 -7.76 38.80
C SER A 62 -4.75 -8.08 39.96
N ASP A 63 -5.87 -8.74 39.67
CA ASP A 63 -6.71 -9.33 40.71
C ASP A 63 -5.95 -10.40 41.51
N LYS A 64 -6.20 -10.48 42.82
CA LYS A 64 -5.73 -11.57 43.67
C LYS A 64 -6.65 -12.79 43.50
N LYS A 65 -6.08 -13.94 43.16
CA LYS A 65 -6.83 -15.21 43.03
C LYS A 65 -6.28 -16.27 43.98
N THR A 66 -7.15 -16.87 44.79
CA THR A 66 -6.78 -17.92 45.73
C THR A 66 -7.20 -19.30 45.22
N THR A 67 -6.29 -20.26 45.28
CA THR A 67 -6.50 -21.66 44.93
C THR A 67 -6.09 -22.56 46.11
N SER A 68 -6.80 -23.66 46.32
CA SER A 68 -6.42 -24.73 47.24
C SER A 68 -6.50 -26.08 46.53
N SER A 69 -5.49 -26.92 46.72
CA SER A 69 -5.42 -28.26 46.14
C SER A 69 -5.45 -29.33 47.23
N ASN A 70 -6.39 -30.27 47.10
CA ASN A 70 -6.43 -31.47 47.93
C ASN A 70 -5.48 -32.51 47.31
N GLY A 71 -4.40 -32.87 48.01
CA GLY A 71 -3.52 -33.98 47.61
C GLY A 71 -2.45 -33.68 46.56
N GLY A 72 -2.12 -32.41 46.30
CA GLY A 72 -1.02 -32.04 45.38
C GLY A 72 -1.37 -32.13 43.90
N ALA A 73 -2.67 -32.14 43.57
CA ALA A 73 -3.17 -32.02 42.21
C ALA A 73 -2.83 -30.64 41.60
N ILE A 74 -2.61 -30.64 40.29
CA ILE A 74 -2.33 -29.46 39.48
C ILE A 74 -3.59 -28.61 39.34
N GLN A 75 -3.46 -27.30 39.53
CA GLN A 75 -4.50 -26.32 39.18
C GLN A 75 -3.97 -25.23 38.25
N THR A 76 -4.89 -24.63 37.49
CA THR A 76 -4.60 -23.49 36.60
C THR A 76 -5.40 -22.28 37.06
N VAL A 77 -4.72 -21.14 37.19
CA VAL A 77 -5.29 -19.85 37.60
C VAL A 77 -5.05 -18.83 36.50
N GLU A 78 -6.10 -18.18 35.99
CA GLU A 78 -5.95 -17.13 34.99
C GLU A 78 -5.66 -15.79 35.64
N LEU A 79 -4.53 -15.16 35.31
CA LEU A 79 -4.20 -13.80 35.74
C LEU A 79 -4.17 -12.87 34.53
N MET A 80 -4.59 -11.62 34.71
CA MET A 80 -4.62 -10.61 33.66
C MET A 80 -4.02 -9.31 34.18
N ARG A 81 -3.20 -8.66 33.34
CA ARG A 81 -2.70 -7.31 33.59
C ARG A 81 -3.64 -6.29 32.93
N MET A 82 -4.26 -5.41 33.72
CA MET A 82 -5.11 -4.32 33.19
C MET A 82 -4.30 -3.13 32.67
N ALA A 83 -4.78 -2.47 31.60
CA ALA A 83 -4.09 -1.38 30.92
C ALA A 83 -4.11 -0.01 31.65
N ASP A 84 -5.00 0.21 32.61
CA ASP A 84 -5.30 1.54 33.21
C ASP A 84 -4.21 2.13 34.12
N LEU A 85 -3.05 1.48 34.25
CA LEU A 85 -1.98 1.89 35.18
C LEU A 85 -0.83 2.61 34.43
N PRO A 86 -0.45 3.85 34.79
CA PRO A 86 0.35 4.77 33.95
C PRO A 86 1.87 4.49 33.81
N TRP A 87 2.33 3.23 33.85
CA TRP A 87 3.76 2.91 33.85
C TRP A 87 4.24 2.17 32.60
N PHE A 88 4.95 2.87 31.70
CA PHE A 88 5.71 2.26 30.59
C PHE A 88 7.01 3.02 30.24
N LYS A 89 7.75 3.54 31.23
CA LYS A 89 8.97 4.31 30.95
C LYS A 89 10.29 3.72 31.43
N SER A 90 10.37 2.55 32.08
CA SER A 90 11.70 2.08 32.50
C SER A 90 11.99 0.59 32.63
N ASP A 91 11.04 -0.31 32.89
CA ASP A 91 11.32 -1.77 32.91
C ASP A 91 10.07 -2.58 32.51
N PRO A 92 10.20 -3.56 31.59
CA PRO A 92 9.07 -4.37 31.11
C PRO A 92 8.80 -5.60 31.99
N TYR A 93 9.24 -5.62 33.26
CA TYR A 93 9.13 -6.80 34.13
C TYR A 93 8.13 -6.59 35.27
N LEU A 94 7.38 -7.63 35.58
CA LEU A 94 6.53 -7.74 36.77
C LEU A 94 6.96 -8.93 37.62
N LEU A 95 6.57 -8.90 38.90
CA LEU A 95 6.72 -10.02 39.80
C LEU A 95 5.41 -10.82 39.84
N LEU A 96 5.47 -12.09 39.45
CA LEU A 96 4.42 -13.05 39.75
C LEU A 96 4.60 -13.51 41.20
N VAL A 97 3.68 -13.11 42.06
CA VAL A 97 3.75 -13.37 43.50
C VAL A 97 2.78 -14.48 43.89
N ALA A 98 3.29 -15.41 44.68
CA ALA A 98 2.54 -16.47 45.31
C ALA A 98 2.63 -16.36 46.82
N GLU A 99 1.50 -16.02 47.42
CA GLU A 99 1.32 -15.81 48.84
C GLU A 99 0.82 -17.13 49.47
N THR A 100 1.77 -17.86 50.07
CA THR A 100 1.55 -19.00 50.97
C THR A 100 2.02 -18.57 52.38
N PRO A 101 2.14 -19.43 53.40
CA PRO A 101 2.83 -19.05 54.65
C PRO A 101 4.25 -18.49 54.43
N VAL A 102 4.86 -18.74 53.26
CA VAL A 102 6.09 -18.11 52.79
C VAL A 102 5.83 -17.41 51.45
N ARG A 103 6.21 -16.13 51.33
CA ARG A 103 6.12 -15.36 50.07
C ARG A 103 7.11 -15.90 49.05
N LYS A 104 6.64 -16.28 47.86
CA LYS A 104 7.46 -16.72 46.71
C LYS A 104 7.18 -15.82 45.52
N MET A 105 8.20 -15.55 44.71
CA MET A 105 8.06 -14.67 43.54
C MET A 105 9.00 -15.09 42.40
N THR A 106 8.58 -14.80 41.17
CA THR A 106 9.40 -14.94 39.96
C THR A 106 9.14 -13.79 39.00
N ARG A 107 10.12 -13.45 38.15
CA ARG A 107 10.00 -12.36 37.17
C ARG A 107 9.28 -12.84 35.91
N VAL A 108 8.38 -12.02 35.39
CA VAL A 108 7.69 -12.22 34.11
C VAL A 108 7.84 -10.97 33.26
N LEU A 109 8.04 -11.14 31.95
CA LEU A 109 8.11 -10.03 31.00
C LEU A 109 6.69 -9.58 30.64
N VAL A 110 6.47 -8.30 30.38
CA VAL A 110 5.21 -7.75 29.90
C VAL A 110 5.36 -7.31 28.45
N SER A 111 4.44 -7.75 27.59
CA SER A 111 4.38 -7.38 26.19
C SER A 111 3.07 -6.65 25.87
N MET A 112 3.17 -5.65 24.98
CA MET A 112 2.01 -4.94 24.42
C MET A 112 1.40 -5.66 23.21
N HIS A 113 2.03 -6.74 22.72
CA HIS A 113 1.51 -7.54 21.62
C HIS A 113 0.28 -8.32 22.09
N ARG A 114 -0.93 -7.99 21.61
CA ARG A 114 -2.17 -8.58 22.16
C ARG A 114 -2.79 -9.69 21.30
N GLY A 115 -2.30 -9.82 20.07
CA GLY A 115 -2.76 -10.83 19.11
C GLY A 115 -2.40 -10.44 17.69
N TYR A 116 -3.15 -10.94 16.71
CA TYR A 116 -2.81 -10.84 15.30
C TYR A 116 -3.73 -9.91 14.53
N LEU A 117 -3.17 -9.21 13.55
CA LEU A 117 -3.90 -8.41 12.58
C LEU A 117 -3.55 -8.87 11.16
N PHE A 118 -4.54 -9.30 10.38
CA PHE A 118 -4.37 -9.63 8.97
C PHE A 118 -5.15 -8.64 8.10
N ILE A 119 -4.47 -8.00 7.14
CA ILE A 119 -5.08 -7.02 6.22
C ILE A 119 -5.27 -7.71 4.86
N GLN A 120 -6.46 -7.59 4.27
CA GLN A 120 -6.78 -8.12 2.95
C GLN A 120 -7.47 -7.07 2.10
N THR A 121 -6.95 -6.84 0.90
CA THR A 121 -7.52 -5.95 -0.12
C THR A 121 -8.39 -6.70 -1.12
N ASN A 122 -9.27 -6.00 -1.84
CA ASN A 122 -10.11 -6.59 -2.88
C ASN A 122 -9.37 -6.85 -4.20
N GLN A 123 -8.26 -6.16 -4.40
CA GLN A 123 -7.35 -6.32 -5.53
C GLN A 123 -5.89 -6.14 -5.08
N PRO A 124 -4.94 -6.81 -5.76
CA PRO A 124 -3.53 -6.58 -5.52
C PRO A 124 -3.01 -5.27 -6.12
N LEU A 125 -3.68 -4.76 -7.16
CA LEU A 125 -3.28 -3.62 -7.98
C LEU A 125 -4.49 -2.75 -8.34
N TYR A 126 -4.33 -1.42 -8.29
CA TYR A 126 -5.43 -0.47 -8.53
C TYR A 126 -5.10 0.57 -9.59
N LYS A 127 -6.12 1.06 -10.30
CA LYS A 127 -6.01 2.26 -11.14
C LYS A 127 -6.33 3.52 -10.32
N PRO A 128 -5.88 4.71 -10.74
CA PRO A 128 -6.17 5.96 -10.02
C PRO A 128 -7.66 6.26 -9.76
N SER A 129 -8.56 5.74 -10.60
CA SER A 129 -10.01 5.89 -10.48
C SER A 129 -10.70 4.74 -9.71
N ASP A 130 -9.93 3.73 -9.30
CA ASP A 130 -10.48 2.57 -8.62
C ASP A 130 -10.61 2.85 -7.13
N GLN A 131 -11.62 2.26 -6.51
CA GLN A 131 -11.80 2.35 -5.06
C GLN A 131 -11.14 1.16 -4.39
N VAL A 132 -10.23 1.44 -3.46
CA VAL A 132 -9.58 0.43 -2.62
C VAL A 132 -10.55 -0.03 -1.57
N GLN A 133 -10.89 -1.31 -1.58
CA GLN A 133 -11.64 -1.94 -0.50
C GLN A 133 -10.69 -2.87 0.24
N TYR A 134 -10.57 -2.67 1.55
CA TYR A 134 -9.78 -3.53 2.40
C TYR A 134 -10.58 -3.97 3.62
N ARG A 135 -10.18 -5.08 4.23
CA ARG A 135 -10.71 -5.59 5.48
C ARG A 135 -9.56 -6.01 6.38
N ILE A 136 -9.75 -5.86 7.69
CA ILE A 136 -8.78 -6.24 8.71
C ILE A 136 -9.42 -7.30 9.59
N PHE A 137 -8.72 -8.41 9.79
CA PHE A 137 -9.11 -9.46 10.72
C PHE A 137 -8.30 -9.26 12.00
N ALA A 138 -8.99 -8.86 13.07
CA ALA A 138 -8.37 -8.72 14.38
C ALA A 138 -8.64 -9.91 15.25
N LEU A 139 -7.55 -10.48 15.74
CA LEU A 139 -7.52 -11.72 16.46
C LEU A 139 -6.75 -11.54 17.76
N ASP A 140 -7.15 -12.25 18.80
CA ASP A 140 -6.34 -12.43 19.99
C ASP A 140 -5.20 -13.44 19.76
N HIS A 141 -4.36 -13.62 20.77
CA HIS A 141 -3.28 -14.62 20.80
C HIS A 141 -3.74 -16.08 20.56
N THR A 142 -5.04 -16.39 20.69
CA THR A 142 -5.61 -17.73 20.41
C THR A 142 -6.27 -17.83 19.03
N MET A 143 -6.00 -16.85 18.14
CA MET A 143 -6.61 -16.74 16.81
C MET A 143 -8.15 -16.65 16.85
N ARG A 144 -8.71 -16.13 17.95
CA ARG A 144 -10.16 -15.86 18.10
C ARG A 144 -10.45 -14.38 17.84
N PRO A 145 -11.68 -14.01 17.42
CA PRO A 145 -12.03 -12.63 17.11
C PRO A 145 -11.84 -11.71 18.32
N SER A 146 -11.11 -10.60 18.15
CA SER A 146 -10.94 -9.57 19.18
C SER A 146 -11.88 -8.37 18.95
N GLU A 147 -12.43 -7.82 20.03
CA GLU A 147 -13.26 -6.60 20.04
C GLU A 147 -12.45 -5.34 20.43
N GLU A 148 -11.13 -5.46 20.62
CA GLU A 148 -10.27 -4.33 20.98
C GLU A 148 -10.17 -3.27 19.87
N VAL A 149 -9.81 -2.04 20.28
CA VAL A 149 -9.70 -0.88 19.38
C VAL A 149 -8.39 -0.93 18.60
N ILE A 150 -8.48 -0.68 17.29
CA ILE A 150 -7.33 -0.65 16.36
C ILE A 150 -7.18 0.74 15.77
N GLU A 151 -5.94 1.22 15.72
CA GLU A 151 -5.52 2.42 15.01
C GLU A 151 -5.07 2.04 13.59
N ILE A 152 -5.69 2.63 12.57
CA ILE A 152 -5.38 2.37 11.15
C ILE A 152 -4.83 3.65 10.53
N SER A 153 -3.68 3.53 9.86
CA SER A 153 -3.06 4.60 9.09
C SER A 153 -2.85 4.17 7.63
N VAL A 154 -3.24 5.05 6.70
CA VAL A 154 -3.00 4.85 5.27
C VAL A 154 -1.95 5.87 4.83
N ILE A 155 -0.83 5.35 4.31
CA ILE A 155 0.39 6.12 4.00
C ILE A 155 0.73 5.96 2.52
N VAL A 156 1.15 7.06 1.89
CA VAL A 156 1.74 7.04 0.54
C VAL A 156 3.24 7.07 0.66
N SER A 157 3.92 6.02 0.18
CA SER A 157 5.37 5.83 0.36
C SER A 157 6.23 6.94 -0.26
N ILE A 158 5.70 7.67 -1.25
CA ILE A 158 6.42 8.74 -1.95
C ILE A 158 6.54 10.03 -1.12
N LEU A 159 5.61 10.29 -0.18
CA LEU A 159 5.56 11.56 0.57
C LEU A 159 5.56 11.40 2.09
N TRP A 160 5.42 10.16 2.60
CA TRP A 160 5.28 9.87 4.04
C TRP A 160 4.12 10.62 4.72
N ASP A 161 3.16 11.14 3.96
CA ASP A 161 1.96 11.79 4.46
C ASP A 161 0.97 10.73 4.98
N VAL A 162 0.49 10.92 6.21
CA VAL A 162 -0.65 10.16 6.77
C VAL A 162 -1.93 10.78 6.23
N ILE A 163 -2.64 10.04 5.37
CA ILE A 163 -3.84 10.55 4.70
C ILE A 163 -5.09 10.38 5.58
N SER A 164 -5.11 9.35 6.43
CA SER A 164 -6.27 9.05 7.28
C SER A 164 -5.86 8.30 8.53
N LEU A 165 -6.49 8.64 9.66
CA LEU A 165 -6.39 7.94 10.93
C LEU A 165 -7.79 7.47 11.37
N PHE A 166 -7.93 6.20 11.72
CA PHE A 166 -9.18 5.63 12.20
C PHE A 166 -9.02 4.85 13.50
N LEU A 167 -10.03 4.91 14.37
CA LEU A 167 -10.16 4.11 15.59
C LEU A 167 -11.46 3.32 15.54
N PHE A 168 -11.40 1.98 15.64
CA PHE A 168 -12.59 1.13 15.62
C PHE A 168 -12.50 -0.05 16.61
N PRO A 169 -13.53 -0.34 17.42
CA PRO A 169 -13.79 -1.67 17.98
C PRO A 169 -14.47 -2.54 16.88
N LEU A 170 -13.90 -3.68 16.52
CA LEU A 170 -14.26 -4.34 15.24
C LEU A 170 -15.66 -4.98 15.21
N ILE A 171 -16.35 -4.86 14.06
CA ILE A 171 -16.79 -5.93 13.12
C ILE A 171 -17.38 -5.24 11.84
N TYR A 172 -16.57 -5.19 10.77
CA TYR A 172 -16.89 -4.87 9.35
C TYR A 172 -17.37 -3.47 8.87
N PHE A 173 -16.80 -3.06 7.71
CA PHE A 173 -17.18 -2.04 6.69
C PHE A 173 -17.07 -0.54 7.12
N THR A 174 -16.61 0.45 6.33
CA THR A 174 -16.69 0.71 4.87
C THR A 174 -15.72 1.83 4.41
N PHE A 175 -15.39 1.81 3.11
CA PHE A 175 -14.98 2.89 2.20
C PHE A 175 -14.16 4.09 2.70
N MET A 176 -12.95 4.20 2.14
CA MET A 176 -12.37 5.50 1.79
C MET A 176 -12.04 5.49 0.30
N GLY A 177 -12.82 6.21 -0.49
CA GLY A 177 -12.50 6.48 -1.88
C GLY A 177 -11.69 7.77 -1.95
N PHE A 178 -10.38 7.64 -2.11
CA PHE A 178 -9.54 8.74 -2.55
C PHE A 178 -9.08 8.48 -3.97
N PHE A 179 -8.88 9.53 -4.76
CA PHE A 179 -8.15 9.39 -6.02
C PHE A 179 -6.72 8.99 -5.69
N LEU A 180 -6.39 7.75 -6.06
CA LEU A 180 -5.10 7.20 -5.75
C LEU A 180 -4.06 7.84 -6.66
N ARG A 181 -3.07 8.51 -6.07
CA ARG A 181 -1.82 8.86 -6.74
C ARG A 181 -1.15 7.58 -7.22
N LEU A 182 -0.49 7.67 -8.37
CA LEU A 182 0.39 6.60 -8.84
C LEU A 182 1.49 6.36 -7.81
N GLY A 183 1.80 5.10 -7.54
CA GLY A 183 2.85 4.72 -6.60
C GLY A 183 2.46 3.60 -5.66
N THR A 184 3.35 3.31 -4.72
CA THR A 184 3.14 2.30 -3.67
C THR A 184 2.44 2.93 -2.47
N TRP A 185 1.37 2.28 -2.04
CA TRP A 185 0.55 2.63 -0.90
C TRP A 185 0.73 1.59 0.20
N LYS A 186 0.62 2.05 1.45
CA LYS A 186 0.82 1.22 2.63
C LYS A 186 -0.32 1.40 3.61
N ILE A 187 -0.96 0.30 3.98
CA ILE A 187 -1.95 0.24 5.06
C ILE A 187 -1.24 -0.31 6.28
N VAL A 188 -1.20 0.46 7.36
CA VAL A 188 -0.59 0.09 8.64
C VAL A 188 -1.67 0.07 9.71
N ALA A 189 -1.82 -1.06 10.39
CA ALA A 189 -2.82 -1.24 11.45
C ALA A 189 -2.18 -1.83 12.70
N HIS A 190 -2.54 -1.30 13.88
CA HIS A 190 -2.07 -1.83 15.17
C HIS A 190 -3.11 -1.63 16.27
N TYR A 191 -3.09 -2.47 17.30
CA TYR A 191 -3.91 -2.24 18.49
C TYR A 191 -3.49 -0.95 19.20
N GLU A 192 -4.43 -0.32 19.90
CA GLU A 192 -4.15 0.91 20.66
C GLU A 192 -2.98 0.70 21.65
N GLY A 193 -1.94 1.54 21.55
CA GLY A 193 -0.73 1.43 22.36
C GLY A 193 0.34 0.45 21.86
N ASP A 194 0.09 -0.34 20.81
CA ASP A 194 0.99 -1.37 20.28
C ASP A 194 1.62 -1.02 18.91
N LYS A 195 2.16 0.20 18.78
CA LYS A 195 2.77 0.68 17.52
C LYS A 195 3.95 -0.16 17.02
N LYS A 196 4.58 -0.94 17.91
CA LYS A 196 5.78 -1.73 17.58
C LYS A 196 5.47 -3.00 16.78
N HIS A 197 4.28 -3.57 16.92
CA HIS A 197 3.87 -4.80 16.24
C HIS A 197 2.77 -4.54 15.20
N ALA A 198 2.89 -3.43 14.48
CA ALA A 198 1.90 -3.03 13.48
C ALA A 198 1.89 -3.98 12.27
N ALA A 199 0.71 -4.45 11.89
CA ALA A 199 0.50 -5.16 10.65
C ALA A 199 0.53 -4.19 9.47
N THR A 200 1.14 -4.64 8.37
CA THR A 200 1.42 -3.81 7.20
C THR A 200 1.02 -4.54 5.93
N LEU A 201 0.33 -3.86 5.02
CA LEU A 201 0.05 -4.33 3.66
C LEU A 201 0.40 -3.24 2.64
N GLU A 202 1.11 -3.61 1.56
CA GLU A 202 1.55 -2.69 0.53
C GLU A 202 0.91 -2.98 -0.82
N PHE A 203 0.20 -2.02 -1.41
CA PHE A 203 -0.43 -2.18 -2.72
C PHE A 203 0.01 -1.10 -3.70
N GLN A 204 0.04 -1.44 -4.98
CA GLN A 204 0.44 -0.51 -6.02
C GLN A 204 -0.76 0.12 -6.72
N VAL A 205 -0.61 1.38 -7.05
CA VAL A 205 -1.56 2.14 -7.85
C VAL A 205 -0.85 2.53 -9.14
N GLN A 206 -1.26 1.92 -10.24
CA GLN A 206 -0.70 2.18 -11.55
C GLN A 206 -1.74 2.08 -12.65
N LYS A 207 -1.43 2.61 -13.83
CA LYS A 207 -2.25 2.38 -15.01
C LYS A 207 -1.82 1.04 -15.61
N PHE A 208 -2.73 0.07 -15.66
CA PHE A 208 -2.46 -1.24 -16.24
C PHE A 208 -3.62 -1.72 -17.13
N VAL A 209 -3.31 -2.62 -18.05
CA VAL A 209 -4.28 -3.37 -18.86
C VAL A 209 -4.22 -4.82 -18.38
N LEU A 210 -5.39 -5.47 -18.29
CA LEU A 210 -5.43 -6.89 -17.98
C LEU A 210 -4.84 -7.66 -19.17
N PRO A 211 -3.81 -8.48 -18.96
CA PRO A 211 -3.20 -9.23 -20.05
C PRO A 211 -4.20 -10.26 -20.57
N SER A 212 -4.28 -10.45 -21.90
CA SER A 212 -5.20 -11.46 -22.44
C SER A 212 -4.70 -12.88 -22.17
N PHE A 213 -3.38 -13.05 -22.05
CA PHE A 213 -2.69 -14.29 -21.72
C PHE A 213 -1.60 -14.09 -20.65
N GLU A 214 -1.36 -15.12 -19.84
CA GLU A 214 -0.26 -15.20 -18.90
C GLU A 214 0.95 -15.91 -19.52
N VAL A 215 2.14 -15.47 -19.11
CA VAL A 215 3.41 -16.12 -19.42
C VAL A 215 4.00 -16.60 -18.10
N ILE A 216 4.29 -17.89 -18.02
CA ILE A 216 4.87 -18.55 -16.86
C ILE A 216 6.22 -19.10 -17.28
N ILE A 217 7.27 -18.71 -16.58
CA ILE A 217 8.59 -19.29 -16.75
C ILE A 217 8.75 -20.37 -15.69
N ASN A 218 8.88 -21.62 -16.12
CA ASN A 218 9.21 -22.75 -15.26
C ASN A 218 10.68 -23.11 -15.44
N SER A 219 11.35 -23.47 -14.36
CA SER A 219 12.70 -24.02 -14.37
C SER A 219 12.65 -25.40 -13.72
N GLU A 220 13.40 -26.35 -14.26
CA GLU A 220 13.53 -27.69 -13.65
C GLU A 220 14.13 -27.59 -12.24
N GLU A 221 15.07 -26.66 -12.07
CA GLU A 221 15.70 -26.36 -10.79
C GLU A 221 15.33 -24.96 -10.30
N ARG A 222 15.16 -24.83 -8.98
CA ARG A 222 14.82 -23.55 -8.33
C ARG A 222 16.07 -22.72 -7.96
N TYR A 223 17.24 -23.07 -8.47
CA TYR A 223 18.53 -22.44 -8.19
C TYR A 223 19.50 -22.63 -9.37
N VAL A 224 20.57 -21.84 -9.41
CA VAL A 224 21.62 -21.90 -10.44
C VAL A 224 22.91 -22.41 -9.82
N LEU A 225 23.28 -23.66 -10.13
CA LEU A 225 24.55 -24.27 -9.72
C LEU A 225 25.59 -24.15 -10.86
N LEU A 226 26.60 -23.30 -10.68
CA LEU A 226 27.59 -22.95 -11.71
C LEU A 226 28.51 -24.10 -12.18
N GLU A 227 28.50 -25.24 -11.47
CA GLU A 227 29.21 -26.46 -11.84
C GLU A 227 28.47 -27.29 -12.92
N ARG A 228 27.17 -27.06 -13.13
CA ARG A 228 26.41 -27.75 -14.17
C ARG A 228 26.74 -27.23 -15.57
N GLU A 229 26.51 -28.05 -16.58
CA GLU A 229 26.75 -27.67 -17.98
C GLU A 229 25.65 -26.77 -18.55
N THR A 230 24.37 -27.09 -18.29
CA THR A 230 23.21 -26.42 -18.89
C THR A 230 22.07 -26.18 -17.89
N PHE A 231 21.32 -25.10 -18.12
CA PHE A 231 20.10 -24.74 -17.41
C PHE A 231 18.97 -24.61 -18.42
N THR A 232 17.87 -25.32 -18.19
CA THR A 232 16.72 -25.35 -19.09
C THR A 232 15.53 -24.65 -18.44
N PHE A 233 14.98 -23.68 -19.16
CA PHE A 233 13.77 -22.95 -18.78
C PHE A 233 12.66 -23.28 -19.77
N THR A 234 11.48 -23.57 -19.24
CA THR A 234 10.27 -23.83 -20.01
C THR A 234 9.36 -22.61 -19.90
N VAL A 235 9.22 -21.87 -20.99
CA VAL A 235 8.29 -20.74 -21.12
C VAL A 235 6.93 -21.30 -21.52
N THR A 236 5.93 -21.14 -20.66
CA THR A 236 4.56 -21.54 -20.93
C THR A 236 3.70 -20.31 -21.11
N ALA A 237 2.99 -20.20 -22.24
CA ALA A 237 2.07 -19.09 -22.50
C ALA A 237 0.64 -19.62 -22.65
N LYS A 238 -0.27 -19.11 -21.82
CA LYS A 238 -1.67 -19.54 -21.77
C LYS A 238 -2.61 -18.36 -21.64
N TYR A 239 -3.72 -18.37 -22.35
CA TYR A 239 -4.76 -17.36 -22.16
C TYR A 239 -5.33 -17.40 -20.72
N SER A 240 -5.87 -16.27 -20.24
CA SER A 240 -6.52 -16.16 -18.92
C SER A 240 -7.65 -17.19 -18.65
N TYR A 241 -8.15 -17.81 -19.70
CA TYR A 241 -9.16 -18.86 -19.67
C TYR A 241 -8.60 -20.29 -19.88
N GLY A 242 -7.28 -20.45 -19.93
CA GLY A 242 -6.58 -21.73 -19.82
C GLY A 242 -6.09 -22.38 -21.12
N GLU A 243 -6.39 -21.78 -22.28
CA GLU A 243 -5.98 -22.33 -23.59
C GLU A 243 -4.55 -21.91 -23.97
N THR A 244 -3.92 -22.66 -24.85
CA THR A 244 -2.52 -22.47 -25.26
C THR A 244 -2.35 -21.30 -26.22
N VAL A 245 -1.23 -20.58 -26.08
CA VAL A 245 -0.86 -19.46 -26.97
C VAL A 245 0.15 -19.94 -28.00
N ALA A 246 -0.06 -19.62 -29.28
CA ALA A 246 0.94 -19.82 -30.34
C ALA A 246 1.64 -18.49 -30.65
N GLY A 247 2.97 -18.48 -30.72
CA GLY A 247 3.71 -17.23 -30.88
C GLY A 247 5.22 -17.38 -30.95
N SER A 248 5.93 -16.31 -30.60
CA SER A 248 7.39 -16.28 -30.52
C SER A 248 7.82 -15.60 -29.22
N PHE A 249 8.94 -16.02 -28.65
CA PHE A 249 9.50 -15.41 -27.45
C PHE A 249 10.88 -14.78 -27.69
N HIS A 250 11.20 -13.76 -26.91
CA HIS A 250 12.52 -13.17 -26.78
C HIS A 250 12.89 -13.14 -25.29
N SER A 251 14.02 -13.75 -24.92
CA SER A 251 14.44 -13.89 -23.53
C SER A 251 15.82 -13.29 -23.29
N TRP A 252 16.03 -12.71 -22.12
CA TRP A 252 17.29 -12.14 -21.67
C TRP A 252 17.54 -12.38 -20.18
N PHE A 253 18.79 -12.24 -19.76
CA PHE A 253 19.22 -12.51 -18.40
C PHE A 253 19.82 -11.26 -17.75
N ARG A 254 19.70 -11.12 -16.44
CA ARG A 254 20.35 -10.08 -15.61
C ARG A 254 20.71 -10.66 -14.24
N VAL A 255 21.58 -9.97 -13.50
CA VAL A 255 21.91 -10.36 -12.12
C VAL A 255 21.31 -9.35 -11.13
N ALA A 256 20.55 -9.82 -10.15
CA ALA A 256 19.95 -9.03 -9.07
C ALA A 256 20.63 -9.30 -7.72
N GLY A 257 20.33 -8.47 -6.71
CA GLY A 257 20.84 -8.66 -5.33
C GLY A 257 22.21 -8.04 -5.04
N LEU A 258 22.83 -7.32 -5.98
CA LEU A 258 24.18 -6.77 -5.81
C LEU A 258 24.18 -5.39 -5.14
N GLN A 259 24.75 -5.28 -3.93
CA GLN A 259 24.92 -4.00 -3.24
C GLN A 259 26.31 -3.39 -3.56
N GLY A 260 26.34 -2.46 -4.52
CA GLY A 260 27.47 -1.53 -4.68
C GLY A 260 28.76 -2.08 -5.32
N SER A 261 28.66 -2.77 -6.46
CA SER A 261 29.83 -3.40 -7.12
C SER A 261 30.13 -2.89 -8.54
N GLU A 262 31.34 -3.21 -9.05
CA GLU A 262 31.76 -3.02 -10.45
C GLU A 262 30.85 -3.75 -11.46
N CYS A 263 30.03 -4.71 -11.01
CA CYS A 263 29.06 -5.46 -11.83
C CYS A 263 27.76 -4.69 -12.17
N LEU A 264 27.64 -3.40 -11.83
CA LEU A 264 26.44 -2.56 -12.08
C LEU A 264 25.96 -2.51 -13.55
N LYS A 265 26.81 -2.87 -14.52
CA LYS A 265 26.39 -2.97 -15.94
C LYS A 265 25.54 -4.22 -16.20
N VAL A 266 25.81 -5.30 -15.48
CA VAL A 266 25.18 -6.63 -15.58
C VAL A 266 23.82 -6.66 -14.88
N SER A 267 23.55 -5.71 -13.98
CA SER A 267 22.26 -5.61 -13.27
C SER A 267 21.09 -5.17 -14.16
N ARG A 268 21.38 -4.58 -15.33
CA ARG A 268 20.37 -4.25 -16.34
C ARG A 268 20.11 -5.42 -17.29
N MET A 269 21.15 -5.95 -17.91
CA MET A 269 21.06 -7.04 -18.89
C MET A 269 22.46 -7.58 -19.21
N ILE A 270 22.62 -8.90 -19.24
CA ILE A 270 23.83 -9.57 -19.70
C ILE A 270 23.79 -9.65 -21.23
N ARG A 271 24.47 -8.72 -21.90
CA ARG A 271 24.57 -8.72 -23.37
C ARG A 271 25.22 -10.00 -23.89
N GLY A 272 24.69 -10.55 -24.98
CA GLY A 272 25.20 -11.76 -25.64
C GLY A 272 24.56 -13.06 -25.14
N LEU A 273 23.64 -13.00 -24.17
CA LEU A 273 22.86 -14.15 -23.69
C LEU A 273 21.39 -14.09 -24.13
N GLU A 274 21.03 -13.19 -25.03
CA GLU A 274 19.68 -13.14 -25.60
C GLU A 274 19.36 -14.42 -26.38
N LYS A 275 18.17 -14.97 -26.19
CA LYS A 275 17.66 -16.11 -26.96
C LYS A 275 16.30 -15.77 -27.56
N THR A 276 15.98 -16.36 -28.70
CA THR A 276 14.68 -16.23 -29.38
C THR A 276 14.22 -17.60 -29.83
N GLY A 277 12.91 -17.82 -29.88
CA GLY A 277 12.31 -19.09 -30.32
C GLY A 277 10.80 -18.98 -30.55
N SER A 278 10.18 -20.08 -30.98
CA SER A 278 8.73 -20.21 -31.12
C SER A 278 8.09 -20.73 -29.83
N ILE A 279 6.81 -20.41 -29.65
CA ILE A 279 5.91 -21.06 -28.70
C ILE A 279 4.91 -21.87 -29.52
N GLU A 280 5.00 -23.19 -29.37
CA GLU A 280 4.13 -24.17 -30.03
C GLU A 280 3.35 -24.91 -28.93
N ASP A 281 2.04 -25.11 -29.14
CA ASP A 281 1.14 -25.67 -28.12
C ASP A 281 1.26 -25.01 -26.74
N GLY A 282 1.53 -23.70 -26.71
CA GLY A 282 1.67 -22.93 -25.47
C GLY A 282 2.99 -23.14 -24.73
N VAL A 283 3.98 -23.83 -25.30
CA VAL A 283 5.27 -24.12 -24.67
C VAL A 283 6.44 -23.72 -25.58
N GLY A 284 7.47 -23.11 -24.98
CA GLY A 284 8.77 -22.85 -25.60
C GLY A 284 9.90 -23.18 -24.62
N THR A 285 11.07 -23.56 -25.13
CA THR A 285 12.22 -23.97 -24.29
C THR A 285 13.41 -23.04 -24.52
N VAL A 286 14.03 -22.60 -23.43
CA VAL A 286 15.25 -21.78 -23.43
C VAL A 286 16.34 -22.51 -22.68
N THR A 287 17.49 -22.72 -23.32
CA THR A 287 18.66 -23.35 -22.71
C THR A 287 19.79 -22.35 -22.56
N LEU A 288 20.35 -22.25 -21.35
CA LEU A 288 21.50 -21.43 -21.02
C LEU A 288 22.68 -22.34 -20.61
N ARG A 289 23.85 -22.16 -21.22
CA ARG A 289 25.07 -22.89 -20.80
C ARG A 289 25.80 -22.13 -19.70
N ALA A 290 26.29 -22.82 -18.68
CA ALA A 290 27.02 -22.18 -17.58
C ALA A 290 28.31 -21.49 -18.05
N GLU A 291 29.00 -22.07 -19.03
CA GLU A 291 30.21 -21.46 -19.61
C GLU A 291 29.92 -20.17 -20.39
N GLU A 292 28.77 -20.09 -21.09
CA GLU A 292 28.32 -18.84 -21.74
C GLU A 292 28.08 -17.76 -20.68
N LEU A 293 27.42 -18.11 -19.58
CA LEU A 293 27.17 -17.19 -18.47
C LEU A 293 28.47 -16.69 -17.83
N LYS A 294 29.39 -17.59 -17.46
CA LYS A 294 30.70 -17.25 -16.85
C LYS A 294 31.51 -16.33 -17.76
N THR A 295 31.59 -16.66 -19.05
CA THR A 295 32.36 -15.88 -20.03
C THR A 295 31.78 -14.47 -20.17
N GLN A 296 30.46 -14.34 -20.32
CA GLN A 296 29.84 -13.02 -20.50
C GLN A 296 29.94 -12.16 -19.23
N LEU A 297 29.82 -12.76 -18.04
CA LEU A 297 30.04 -12.06 -16.78
C LEU A 297 31.48 -11.52 -16.67
N GLN A 298 32.48 -12.33 -17.02
CA GLN A 298 33.88 -11.91 -17.01
C GLN A 298 34.17 -10.78 -18.02
N THR A 299 33.64 -10.87 -19.24
CA THR A 299 33.83 -9.81 -20.26
C THR A 299 33.24 -8.46 -19.84
N GLN A 300 32.23 -8.47 -18.97
CA GLN A 300 31.57 -7.27 -18.46
C GLN A 300 32.16 -6.80 -17.12
N GLY A 301 33.29 -7.36 -16.70
CA GLY A 301 34.03 -6.98 -15.50
C GLY A 301 33.45 -7.55 -14.21
N CYS A 302 32.63 -8.60 -14.28
CA CYS A 302 32.01 -9.21 -13.11
C CYS A 302 32.66 -10.55 -12.75
N ASN A 303 33.19 -10.64 -11.52
CA ASN A 303 33.79 -11.87 -11.01
C ASN A 303 32.70 -12.81 -10.46
N VAL A 304 32.67 -14.05 -10.95
CA VAL A 304 31.71 -15.08 -10.57
C VAL A 304 31.79 -15.42 -9.08
N THR A 305 32.98 -15.42 -8.48
CA THR A 305 33.17 -15.72 -7.04
C THR A 305 32.58 -14.64 -6.13
N TYR A 306 32.43 -13.40 -6.64
CA TYR A 306 31.81 -12.30 -5.91
C TYR A 306 30.29 -12.43 -5.87
N LEU A 307 29.67 -12.95 -6.94
CA LEU A 307 28.23 -13.20 -7.02
C LEU A 307 27.76 -14.21 -5.96
N GLU A 308 28.61 -15.21 -5.68
CA GLU A 308 28.33 -16.27 -4.71
C GLU A 308 28.31 -15.79 -3.25
N GLN A 309 29.15 -14.80 -2.91
CA GLN A 309 29.30 -14.30 -1.53
C GLN A 309 28.20 -13.29 -1.14
N GLU A 310 27.68 -12.55 -2.11
CA GLU A 310 26.64 -11.53 -1.91
C GLU A 310 25.21 -12.08 -2.05
N GLY A 311 25.04 -13.39 -2.29
CA GLY A 311 23.73 -14.01 -2.47
C GLY A 311 23.00 -13.51 -3.72
N ALA A 312 23.72 -13.33 -4.83
CA ALA A 312 23.16 -12.80 -6.07
C ALA A 312 22.13 -13.75 -6.70
N GLU A 313 21.15 -13.19 -7.39
CA GLU A 313 20.12 -13.94 -8.11
C GLU A 313 20.26 -13.76 -9.62
N LEU A 314 20.20 -14.85 -10.38
CA LEU A 314 20.05 -14.80 -11.83
C LEU A 314 18.58 -14.59 -12.15
N VAL A 315 18.26 -13.48 -12.80
CA VAL A 315 16.91 -13.19 -13.26
C VAL A 315 16.83 -13.45 -14.76
N MET A 316 15.88 -14.30 -15.16
CA MET A 316 15.51 -14.50 -16.55
C MET A 316 14.22 -13.72 -16.82
N SER A 317 14.24 -12.89 -17.85
CA SER A 317 13.07 -12.16 -18.35
C SER A 317 12.73 -12.64 -19.76
N VAL A 318 11.43 -12.73 -20.06
CA VAL A 318 10.93 -13.20 -21.36
C VAL A 318 9.80 -12.30 -21.81
N SER A 319 9.83 -11.87 -23.07
CA SER A 319 8.69 -11.28 -23.77
C SER A 319 8.16 -12.28 -24.80
N VAL A 320 6.85 -12.54 -24.75
CA VAL A 320 6.14 -13.44 -25.66
C VAL A 320 5.22 -12.61 -26.52
N THR A 321 5.31 -12.77 -27.84
CA THR A 321 4.42 -12.14 -28.82
C THR A 321 3.55 -13.19 -29.47
N GLU A 322 2.23 -13.04 -29.37
CA GLU A 322 1.26 -13.96 -29.97
C GLU A 322 1.09 -13.71 -31.47
N GLN A 323 0.99 -14.79 -32.25
CA GLN A 323 1.10 -14.74 -33.71
C GLN A 323 -0.04 -14.00 -34.41
N GLN A 324 -1.29 -14.16 -33.97
CA GLN A 324 -2.47 -13.60 -34.66
C GLN A 324 -2.78 -12.17 -34.22
N SER A 325 -2.53 -11.87 -32.96
CA SER A 325 -2.88 -10.61 -32.33
C SER A 325 -1.77 -9.58 -32.34
N SER A 326 -0.52 -10.05 -32.44
CA SER A 326 0.69 -9.28 -32.13
C SER A 326 0.66 -8.67 -30.72
N GLU A 327 -0.14 -9.23 -29.81
CA GLU A 327 -0.13 -8.86 -28.40
C GLU A 327 1.14 -9.44 -27.74
N MET A 328 1.77 -8.63 -26.91
CA MET A 328 3.02 -8.96 -26.25
C MET A 328 2.82 -8.99 -24.73
N GLN A 329 3.35 -10.01 -24.08
CA GLN A 329 3.33 -10.15 -22.63
C GLN A 329 4.72 -10.49 -22.10
N GLU A 330 5.09 -9.91 -20.96
CA GLU A 330 6.37 -10.15 -20.31
C GLU A 330 6.20 -10.94 -19.00
N ALA A 331 7.24 -11.71 -18.64
CA ALA A 331 7.36 -12.40 -17.37
C ALA A 331 8.83 -12.47 -16.93
N GLU A 332 9.05 -12.62 -15.63
CA GLU A 332 10.39 -12.84 -15.07
C GLU A 332 10.39 -13.92 -13.99
N ILE A 333 11.54 -14.58 -13.83
CA ILE A 333 11.83 -15.51 -12.74
C ILE A 333 13.22 -15.18 -12.17
N SER A 334 13.33 -15.13 -10.84
CA SER A 334 14.59 -14.99 -10.12
C SER A 334 14.99 -16.32 -9.52
N LEU A 335 16.24 -16.74 -9.75
CA LEU A 335 16.82 -17.95 -9.18
C LEU A 335 18.11 -17.59 -8.42
N PRO A 336 18.29 -18.05 -7.16
CA PRO A 336 19.53 -17.82 -6.42
C PRO A 336 20.71 -18.52 -7.09
N ILE A 337 21.84 -17.82 -7.16
CA ILE A 337 23.11 -18.40 -7.61
C ILE A 337 23.81 -19.00 -6.39
N VAL A 338 24.10 -20.30 -6.46
CA VAL A 338 24.61 -21.06 -5.32
C VAL A 338 25.88 -21.81 -5.68
N SER A 339 26.80 -21.90 -4.72
CA SER A 339 28.05 -22.67 -4.84
C SER A 339 27.93 -24.07 -4.23
N ARG A 340 26.89 -24.31 -3.41
CA ARG A 340 26.67 -25.56 -2.68
C ARG A 340 25.24 -26.01 -2.87
N LEU A 341 25.05 -27.30 -3.12
CA LEU A 341 23.75 -27.89 -3.40
C LEU A 341 22.91 -28.12 -2.13
N TYR A 342 23.54 -28.29 -0.96
CA TYR A 342 22.86 -28.67 0.26
C TYR A 342 23.11 -27.68 1.40
N GLU A 343 22.05 -27.36 2.13
CA GLU A 343 22.12 -26.71 3.43
C GLU A 343 21.85 -27.75 4.52
N ILE A 344 22.82 -27.93 5.42
CA ILE A 344 22.70 -28.83 6.57
C ILE A 344 22.14 -28.01 7.74
N ASP A 345 21.09 -28.54 8.37
CA ASP A 345 20.49 -27.97 9.59
C ASP A 345 20.55 -29.00 10.72
N LEU A 346 21.33 -28.65 11.76
CA LEU A 346 21.54 -29.45 12.97
C LEU A 346 20.76 -28.89 14.17
N SER A 347 19.80 -27.99 13.95
CA SER A 347 18.99 -27.35 15.00
C SER A 347 18.18 -28.35 15.82
N ARG A 348 17.73 -29.45 15.22
CA ARG A 348 16.93 -30.51 15.87
C ARG A 348 17.71 -31.41 16.84
N ILE A 349 19.05 -31.32 16.83
CA ILE A 349 19.92 -32.04 17.77
C ILE A 349 19.97 -31.27 19.10
N ARG A 350 19.84 -31.95 20.25
CA ARG A 350 20.02 -31.32 21.58
C ARG A 350 21.42 -30.71 21.69
N SER A 351 21.55 -29.48 22.18
CA SER A 351 22.86 -28.86 22.48
C SER A 351 23.53 -29.47 23.72
N TYR A 352 22.71 -30.06 24.62
CA TYR A 352 23.17 -30.72 25.84
C TYR A 352 22.67 -32.17 25.87
N PHE A 353 23.58 -33.13 25.95
CA PHE A 353 23.24 -34.55 26.00
C PHE A 353 23.05 -35.03 27.45
N ILE A 354 22.19 -36.02 27.64
CA ILE A 354 21.91 -36.59 28.96
C ILE A 354 22.83 -37.79 29.18
N PRO A 355 23.67 -37.80 30.24
CA PRO A 355 24.48 -38.96 30.58
C PRO A 355 23.62 -40.20 30.86
N GLY A 356 24.00 -41.35 30.27
CA GLY A 356 23.23 -42.60 30.38
C GLY A 356 21.97 -42.69 29.49
N ALA A 357 21.62 -41.65 28.72
CA ALA A 357 20.51 -41.69 27.75
C ALA A 357 21.02 -41.84 26.30
N PRO A 358 20.22 -42.43 25.38
CA PRO A 358 20.50 -42.36 23.95
C PRO A 358 20.46 -40.91 23.44
N LEU A 359 21.33 -40.59 22.48
CA LEU A 359 21.37 -39.32 21.77
C LEU A 359 20.68 -39.45 20.41
N ASP A 360 19.56 -38.74 20.24
CA ASP A 360 18.86 -38.67 18.97
C ASP A 360 19.51 -37.60 18.07
N ILE A 361 20.14 -38.05 16.99
CA ILE A 361 20.78 -37.20 16.00
C ILE A 361 19.84 -37.10 14.81
N VAL A 362 19.29 -35.90 14.62
CA VAL A 362 18.41 -35.57 13.50
C VAL A 362 19.12 -34.54 12.65
N VAL A 363 19.54 -34.97 11.46
CA VAL A 363 20.12 -34.10 10.43
C VAL A 363 19.01 -33.73 9.47
N LEU A 364 18.77 -32.44 9.27
CA LEU A 364 17.92 -31.96 8.20
C LEU A 364 18.77 -31.49 7.04
N LEU A 365 18.45 -31.96 5.84
CA LEU A 365 19.09 -31.55 4.61
C LEU A 365 18.06 -30.82 3.74
N ARG A 366 18.39 -29.59 3.36
CA ARG A 366 17.56 -28.77 2.48
C ARG A 366 18.30 -28.43 1.20
N LEU A 367 17.53 -28.28 0.12
CA LEU A 367 18.00 -27.66 -1.10
C LEU A 367 17.99 -26.13 -0.92
N PRO A 368 18.67 -25.36 -1.79
CA PRO A 368 18.82 -23.92 -1.61
C PRO A 368 17.50 -23.13 -1.77
N ASP A 369 16.46 -23.76 -2.32
CA ASP A 369 15.10 -23.23 -2.37
C ASP A 369 14.30 -23.48 -1.08
N GLY A 370 14.92 -24.12 -0.08
CA GLY A 370 14.34 -24.48 1.21
C GLY A 370 13.53 -25.78 1.21
N SER A 371 13.40 -26.46 0.08
CA SER A 371 12.72 -27.76 -0.02
C SER A 371 13.55 -28.90 0.60
N PRO A 372 12.91 -29.96 1.10
CA PRO A 372 13.62 -31.10 1.70
C PRO A 372 14.40 -31.90 0.65
N ALA A 373 15.68 -32.17 0.92
CA ALA A 373 16.53 -32.99 0.06
C ALA A 373 16.35 -34.48 0.40
N SER A 374 15.46 -35.16 -0.31
CA SER A 374 15.10 -36.57 -0.09
C SER A 374 16.08 -37.55 -0.76
N GLU A 375 16.26 -38.72 -0.15
CA GLU A 375 17.06 -39.84 -0.69
C GLU A 375 18.55 -39.51 -0.93
N VAL A 376 19.09 -38.55 -0.18
CA VAL A 376 20.49 -38.12 -0.28
C VAL A 376 21.37 -38.87 0.73
N PRO A 377 22.52 -39.44 0.32
CA PRO A 377 23.47 -40.05 1.25
C PRO A 377 24.19 -38.99 2.09
N VAL A 378 24.24 -39.22 3.41
CA VAL A 378 24.86 -38.35 4.40
C VAL A 378 25.86 -39.17 5.22
N GLU A 379 27.09 -38.69 5.33
CA GLU A 379 28.12 -39.26 6.20
C GLU A 379 28.09 -38.55 7.55
N LEU A 380 27.70 -39.27 8.60
CA LEU A 380 27.71 -38.80 9.98
C LEU A 380 28.96 -39.32 10.68
N SER A 381 29.83 -38.43 11.17
CA SER A 381 30.97 -38.79 12.01
C SER A 381 30.70 -38.45 13.48
N LEU A 382 30.76 -39.47 14.34
CA LEU A 382 30.55 -39.37 15.78
C LEU A 382 31.75 -39.95 16.49
N MET A 383 32.46 -39.12 17.26
CA MET A 383 33.61 -39.57 18.07
C MET A 383 34.67 -40.34 17.26
N GLY A 384 34.79 -40.09 15.96
CA GLY A 384 35.72 -40.77 15.05
C GLY A 384 35.16 -41.98 14.29
N GLU A 385 33.93 -42.41 14.57
CA GLU A 385 33.22 -43.45 13.80
C GLU A 385 32.34 -42.81 12.72
N ASN A 386 32.40 -43.34 11.49
CA ASN A 386 31.59 -42.87 10.38
C ASN A 386 30.39 -43.78 10.15
N VAL A 387 29.20 -43.20 10.20
CA VAL A 387 27.91 -43.86 10.01
C VAL A 387 27.27 -43.31 8.72
N PRO A 388 27.09 -44.15 7.68
CA PRO A 388 26.36 -43.74 6.50
C PRO A 388 24.85 -43.72 6.78
N LEU A 389 24.19 -42.62 6.40
CA LEU A 389 22.74 -42.41 6.52
C LEU A 389 22.16 -41.98 5.17
N VAL A 390 20.84 -42.10 5.03
CA VAL A 390 20.10 -41.61 3.87
C VAL A 390 18.93 -40.77 4.37
N THR A 391 18.69 -39.62 3.75
CA THR A 391 17.57 -38.74 4.11
C THR A 391 16.24 -39.33 3.64
N ASN A 392 15.19 -39.12 4.45
CA ASN A 392 13.82 -39.50 4.12
C ASN A 392 13.12 -38.42 3.25
N GLN A 393 11.83 -38.61 2.97
CA GLN A 393 10.99 -37.69 2.19
C GLN A 393 10.87 -36.27 2.79
N GLU A 394 11.17 -36.11 4.07
CA GLU A 394 11.18 -34.82 4.78
C GLU A 394 12.60 -34.19 4.81
N GLY A 395 13.57 -34.79 4.10
CA GLY A 395 14.96 -34.37 4.09
C GLY A 395 15.69 -34.70 5.40
N ALA A 396 15.10 -35.53 6.26
CA ALA A 396 15.66 -35.87 7.57
C ALA A 396 16.42 -37.20 7.54
N ALA A 397 17.62 -37.23 8.11
CA ALA A 397 18.37 -38.42 8.44
C ALA A 397 18.43 -38.57 9.96
N VAL A 398 17.96 -39.70 10.49
CA VAL A 398 17.86 -39.95 11.94
C VAL A 398 18.78 -41.10 12.34
N HIS A 399 19.59 -40.88 13.37
CA HIS A 399 20.44 -41.89 13.98
C HIS A 399 20.37 -41.80 15.51
N ILE A 400 20.31 -42.95 16.18
CA ILE A 400 20.29 -43.02 17.65
C ILE A 400 21.65 -43.51 18.11
N PHE A 401 22.40 -42.65 18.79
CA PHE A 401 23.74 -42.95 19.28
C PHE A 401 23.72 -43.22 20.78
N ASN A 402 24.17 -44.41 21.19
CA ASN A 402 24.36 -44.76 22.60
C ASN A 402 25.82 -44.47 22.98
N HIS A 403 26.06 -43.42 23.77
CA HIS A 403 27.41 -43.08 24.23
C HIS A 403 27.90 -44.07 25.31
N PRO A 404 29.23 -44.18 25.53
CA PRO A 404 29.80 -45.05 26.55
C PRO A 404 29.37 -44.67 27.97
N ALA A 405 29.36 -45.66 28.89
CA ALA A 405 28.92 -45.48 30.27
C ALA A 405 29.72 -44.43 31.08
N SER A 406 30.97 -44.13 30.66
CA SER A 406 31.72 -42.98 31.14
C SER A 406 31.54 -41.82 30.14
N PRO A 407 30.67 -40.83 30.41
CA PRO A 407 30.31 -39.82 29.43
C PRO A 407 31.52 -38.94 29.08
N PRO A 408 31.79 -38.68 27.79
CA PRO A 408 32.87 -37.78 27.37
C PRO A 408 32.57 -36.33 27.78
N ALA A 409 33.61 -35.51 27.90
CA ALA A 409 33.47 -34.09 28.26
C ALA A 409 32.64 -33.28 27.24
N GLN A 410 32.67 -33.70 25.97
CA GLN A 410 31.85 -33.18 24.88
C GLN A 410 31.72 -34.25 23.79
N ILE A 411 30.64 -34.19 23.00
CA ILE A 411 30.43 -35.02 21.80
C ILE A 411 30.42 -34.09 20.60
N THR A 412 31.30 -34.33 19.64
CA THR A 412 31.30 -33.61 18.37
C THR A 412 30.53 -34.42 17.34
N VAL A 413 29.50 -33.80 16.75
CA VAL A 413 28.73 -34.33 15.63
C VAL A 413 29.21 -33.62 14.38
N ASN A 414 29.83 -34.35 13.47
CA ASN A 414 30.25 -33.82 12.17
C ASN A 414 29.43 -34.50 11.07
N VAL A 415 28.80 -33.70 10.21
CA VAL A 415 27.90 -34.18 9.17
C VAL A 415 28.40 -33.71 7.83
N ARG A 416 28.55 -34.63 6.89
CA ARG A 416 28.95 -34.36 5.52
C ARG A 416 27.89 -34.82 4.54
N ALA A 417 27.46 -33.92 3.66
CA ALA A 417 26.56 -34.21 2.54
C ALA A 417 27.17 -33.61 1.27
N GLY A 418 27.67 -34.47 0.38
CA GLY A 418 28.41 -34.04 -0.82
C GLY A 418 29.68 -33.24 -0.46
N THR A 419 29.73 -31.98 -0.88
CA THR A 419 30.85 -31.04 -0.61
C THR A 419 30.67 -30.23 0.67
N VAL A 420 29.52 -30.34 1.33
CA VAL A 420 29.18 -29.53 2.50
C VAL A 420 29.41 -30.32 3.77
N THR A 421 30.09 -29.69 4.72
CA THR A 421 30.37 -30.24 6.04
C THR A 421 29.92 -29.26 7.11
N GLN A 422 29.25 -29.75 8.14
CA GLN A 422 28.83 -28.94 9.29
C GLN A 422 29.10 -29.68 10.60
N GLU A 423 29.54 -28.91 11.60
CA GLU A 423 29.90 -29.42 12.92
C GLU A 423 28.98 -28.85 14.00
N LYS A 424 28.57 -29.69 14.95
CA LYS A 424 27.88 -29.29 16.18
C LYS A 424 28.52 -29.97 17.39
N VAL A 425 28.88 -29.18 18.39
CA VAL A 425 29.48 -29.67 19.64
C VAL A 425 28.43 -29.71 20.75
N LEU A 426 28.30 -30.87 21.39
CA LEU A 426 27.33 -31.16 22.44
C LEU A 426 28.02 -31.28 23.80
N LYS A 427 27.43 -30.71 24.84
CA LYS A 427 27.97 -30.75 26.22
C LYS A 427 27.10 -31.63 27.12
N PRO A 428 27.64 -32.23 28.20
CA PRO A 428 26.81 -32.97 29.15
C PRO A 428 25.87 -32.03 29.91
N MET A 429 24.63 -32.47 30.15
CA MET A 429 23.66 -31.78 30.99
C MET A 429 24.09 -31.81 32.46
N SER A 430 24.01 -30.66 33.14
CA SER A 430 24.34 -30.54 34.56
C SER A 430 23.15 -30.98 35.44
N SER A 431 23.39 -31.87 36.41
CA SER A 431 22.40 -32.31 37.39
C SER A 431 23.05 -32.45 38.78
N PRO A 432 22.58 -31.68 39.80
CA PRO A 432 23.11 -31.77 41.16
C PRO A 432 22.96 -33.14 41.80
N SER A 433 21.87 -33.86 41.51
CA SER A 433 21.58 -35.19 42.05
C SER A 433 22.01 -36.33 41.13
N GLN A 434 22.61 -36.04 39.96
CA GLN A 434 22.95 -37.02 38.92
C GLN A 434 21.74 -37.85 38.42
N HIS A 435 20.52 -37.39 38.71
CA HIS A 435 19.27 -37.93 38.19
C HIS A 435 18.82 -37.16 36.94
N TYR A 436 18.28 -37.87 35.96
CA TYR A 436 17.85 -37.29 34.69
C TYR A 436 16.51 -37.85 34.22
N LEU A 437 15.80 -37.07 33.41
CA LEU A 437 14.61 -37.49 32.68
C LEU A 437 14.92 -37.44 31.19
N TYR A 438 14.56 -38.48 30.45
CA TYR A 438 14.66 -38.49 29.00
C TYR A 438 13.29 -38.78 28.39
N ILE A 439 12.78 -37.82 27.62
CA ILE A 439 11.50 -37.92 26.92
C ILE A 439 11.75 -38.41 25.50
N SER A 440 11.28 -39.61 25.18
CA SER A 440 11.32 -40.16 23.83
C SER A 440 9.97 -39.97 23.14
N VAL A 441 10.02 -39.43 21.93
CA VAL A 441 8.85 -39.18 21.07
C VAL A 441 9.20 -39.64 19.65
N PRO A 442 8.27 -40.28 18.91
CA PRO A 442 8.51 -40.63 17.52
C PRO A 442 8.83 -39.39 16.67
N THR A 443 9.75 -39.52 15.72
CA THR A 443 10.14 -38.44 14.80
C THR A 443 9.11 -38.31 13.66
N GLY A 444 8.83 -37.07 13.25
CA GLY A 444 7.95 -36.74 12.12
C GLY A 444 6.86 -35.73 12.47
N LYS A 445 6.02 -35.39 11.48
CA LYS A 445 4.86 -34.48 11.66
C LYS A 445 3.60 -35.25 12.04
N PHE A 446 2.89 -34.77 13.05
CA PHE A 446 1.65 -35.41 13.53
C PHE A 446 0.39 -34.74 12.99
N LYS A 447 -0.63 -35.54 12.65
CA LYS A 447 -1.93 -35.02 12.21
C LYS A 447 -2.86 -34.78 13.40
N VAL A 448 -3.75 -33.79 13.29
CA VAL A 448 -4.81 -33.56 14.27
C VAL A 448 -5.66 -34.83 14.44
N HIS A 449 -5.99 -35.17 15.68
CA HIS A 449 -6.65 -36.41 16.14
C HIS A 449 -5.80 -37.68 16.16
N GLN A 450 -4.55 -37.65 15.68
CA GLN A 450 -3.59 -38.74 15.87
C GLN A 450 -3.18 -38.84 17.34
N GLN A 451 -2.82 -40.04 17.79
CA GLN A 451 -2.26 -40.26 19.13
C GLN A 451 -0.73 -40.18 19.07
N LEU A 452 -0.15 -39.37 19.96
CA LEU A 452 1.28 -39.23 20.17
C LEU A 452 1.69 -40.10 21.35
N ASP A 453 2.41 -41.19 21.08
CA ASP A 453 2.92 -42.07 22.13
C ASP A 453 4.25 -41.52 22.66
N VAL A 454 4.24 -41.13 23.93
CA VAL A 454 5.38 -40.52 24.62
C VAL A 454 5.90 -41.49 25.66
N THR A 455 7.22 -41.66 25.71
CA THR A 455 7.89 -42.45 26.75
C THR A 455 8.74 -41.56 27.65
N PHE A 456 8.50 -41.61 28.94
CA PHE A 456 9.29 -40.96 29.98
C PHE A 456 10.24 -41.98 30.61
N ASN A 457 11.55 -41.79 30.42
CA ASN A 457 12.58 -42.65 30.98
C ASN A 457 13.33 -41.92 32.11
N THR A 458 13.27 -42.47 33.33
CA THR A 458 13.96 -41.92 34.50
C THR A 458 15.31 -42.61 34.67
N ILE A 459 16.40 -41.83 34.60
CA ILE A 459 17.78 -42.32 34.61
C ILE A 459 18.42 -41.99 35.95
N ASN A 460 19.12 -42.97 36.53
CA ASN A 460 19.83 -42.91 37.82
C ASN A 460 18.98 -42.58 39.06
N GLY A 461 17.70 -42.23 38.93
CA GLY A 461 16.79 -41.97 40.06
C GLY A 461 15.34 -42.30 39.73
N LEU A 462 14.55 -42.63 40.75
CA LEU A 462 13.11 -42.91 40.63
C LEU A 462 12.27 -41.75 41.20
N PRO A 463 11.08 -41.49 40.62
CA PRO A 463 10.20 -40.43 41.08
C PRO A 463 9.64 -40.71 42.47
N LYS A 464 9.75 -39.74 43.38
CA LYS A 464 9.21 -39.81 44.73
C LYS A 464 7.68 -39.72 44.69
N GLY A 465 7.02 -40.84 44.96
CA GLY A 465 5.57 -41.00 44.79
C GLY A 465 5.18 -41.66 43.45
N GLY A 466 6.14 -42.11 42.65
CA GLY A 466 5.89 -42.94 41.46
C GLY A 466 5.28 -42.22 40.25
N LEU A 467 5.25 -40.88 40.25
CA LEU A 467 4.59 -40.08 39.21
C LEU A 467 5.58 -39.16 38.48
N VAL A 468 5.48 -39.13 37.15
CA VAL A 468 6.07 -38.10 36.28
C VAL A 468 4.95 -37.19 35.79
N TYR A 469 5.10 -35.88 35.98
CA TYR A 469 4.15 -34.88 35.51
C TYR A 469 4.57 -34.37 34.14
N TYR A 470 3.61 -33.99 33.30
CA TYR A 470 3.90 -33.37 32.01
C TYR A 470 2.98 -32.19 31.70
N LEU A 471 3.54 -31.24 30.94
CA LEU A 471 2.90 -30.02 30.45
C LEU A 471 3.01 -29.98 28.93
N VAL A 472 1.93 -29.61 28.26
CA VAL A 472 1.90 -29.38 26.82
C VAL A 472 1.61 -27.91 26.56
N LEU A 473 2.57 -27.24 25.94
CA LEU A 473 2.48 -25.83 25.54
C LEU A 473 2.28 -25.74 24.03
N SER A 474 1.52 -24.75 23.58
CA SER A 474 1.41 -24.35 22.17
C SER A 474 1.05 -22.86 22.12
N HIS A 475 1.57 -22.12 21.14
CA HIS A 475 1.40 -20.65 21.04
C HIS A 475 1.83 -19.89 22.31
N GLY A 476 2.88 -20.36 23.00
CA GLY A 476 3.31 -19.78 24.27
C GLY A 476 2.37 -20.01 25.46
N ALA A 477 1.27 -20.75 25.28
CA ALA A 477 0.26 -21.02 26.31
C ALA A 477 0.14 -22.50 26.66
N LEU A 478 -0.28 -22.79 27.89
CA LEU A 478 -0.57 -24.16 28.35
C LEU A 478 -1.90 -24.66 27.78
N VAL A 479 -1.84 -25.72 26.99
CA VAL A 479 -3.01 -26.35 26.35
C VAL A 479 -3.44 -27.65 27.03
N HIS A 480 -2.49 -28.42 27.60
CA HIS A 480 -2.80 -29.68 28.28
C HIS A 480 -1.77 -30.01 29.37
N HIS A 481 -2.16 -30.81 30.37
CA HIS A 481 -1.26 -31.32 31.41
C HIS A 481 -1.74 -32.68 31.92
N GLY A 482 -0.85 -33.45 32.54
CA GLY A 482 -1.20 -34.74 33.14
C GLY A 482 -0.07 -35.35 33.95
N SER A 483 -0.27 -36.60 34.38
CA SER A 483 0.74 -37.38 35.11
C SER A 483 0.71 -38.84 34.70
N VAL A 484 1.88 -39.47 34.70
CA VAL A 484 2.08 -40.88 34.34
C VAL A 484 2.72 -41.60 35.51
N VAL A 485 2.26 -42.83 35.76
CA VAL A 485 2.89 -43.71 36.76
C VAL A 485 4.17 -44.30 36.17
N ALA A 486 5.31 -44.06 36.80
CA ALA A 486 6.64 -44.51 36.38
C ALA A 486 7.34 -45.29 37.51
N ILE A 487 6.74 -46.41 37.91
CA ILE A 487 7.24 -47.27 39.01
C ILE A 487 8.46 -48.12 38.57
N SER A 488 8.61 -48.40 37.27
CA SER A 488 9.61 -49.32 36.70
C SER A 488 10.60 -48.65 35.73
N ARG A 489 11.02 -47.41 36.00
CA ARG A 489 11.90 -46.55 35.16
C ARG A 489 11.32 -46.04 33.84
N LEU A 490 10.30 -46.69 33.29
CA LEU A 490 9.53 -46.22 32.13
C LEU A 490 8.08 -45.89 32.52
N GLY A 491 7.57 -44.78 32.01
CA GLY A 491 6.15 -44.44 32.00
C GLY A 491 5.72 -44.03 30.59
N GLY A 492 4.65 -44.62 30.07
CA GLY A 492 4.10 -44.29 28.74
C GLY A 492 2.83 -43.43 28.84
N ALA A 493 2.71 -42.42 27.97
CA ALA A 493 1.49 -41.62 27.81
C ALA A 493 1.07 -41.53 26.33
N GLY A 494 -0.22 -41.74 26.06
CA GLY A 494 -0.82 -41.43 24.77
C GLY A 494 -1.46 -40.04 24.79
N ILE A 495 -0.84 -39.05 24.16
CA ILE A 495 -1.36 -37.69 24.07
C ILE A 495 -2.12 -37.54 22.75
N ARG A 496 -3.43 -37.26 22.80
CA ARG A 496 -4.22 -37.03 21.59
C ARG A 496 -3.96 -35.63 21.04
N ILE A 497 -3.45 -35.54 19.81
CA ILE A 497 -3.19 -34.25 19.15
C ILE A 497 -4.52 -33.54 18.87
N THR A 498 -4.64 -32.29 19.32
CA THR A 498 -5.82 -31.44 19.14
C THR A 498 -5.50 -30.25 18.23
N ALA A 499 -6.52 -29.54 17.75
CA ALA A 499 -6.33 -28.38 16.89
C ALA A 499 -5.61 -27.21 17.59
N GLN A 500 -5.69 -27.11 18.92
CA GLN A 500 -4.97 -26.10 19.71
C GLN A 500 -3.45 -26.31 19.74
N MET A 501 -2.97 -27.44 19.22
CA MET A 501 -1.55 -27.81 19.14
C MET A 501 -0.94 -27.54 17.75
N VAL A 502 -1.71 -27.00 16.80
CA VAL A 502 -1.25 -26.61 15.46
C VAL A 502 -0.70 -25.19 15.52
N PRO A 503 0.48 -24.86 14.94
CA PRO A 503 1.29 -25.70 14.07
C PRO A 503 2.31 -26.57 14.82
N SER A 504 2.58 -26.29 16.10
CA SER A 504 3.54 -27.06 16.88
C SER A 504 3.21 -27.04 18.38
N LEU A 505 3.78 -28.00 19.11
CA LEU A 505 3.67 -28.10 20.56
C LEU A 505 5.03 -28.35 21.22
N ARG A 506 5.16 -27.90 22.47
CA ARG A 506 6.28 -28.24 23.37
C ARG A 506 5.77 -29.11 24.50
N LEU A 507 6.37 -30.27 24.67
CA LEU A 507 6.10 -31.18 25.77
C LEU A 507 7.22 -31.06 26.80
N ILE A 508 6.87 -30.75 28.05
CA ILE A 508 7.79 -30.69 29.18
C ILE A 508 7.38 -31.78 30.16
N GLY A 509 8.33 -32.62 30.57
CA GLY A 509 8.14 -33.62 31.62
C GLY A 509 8.96 -33.25 32.84
N TYR A 510 8.46 -33.52 34.05
CA TYR A 510 9.22 -33.34 35.27
C TYR A 510 8.78 -34.28 36.41
N TYR A 511 9.68 -34.54 37.34
CA TYR A 511 9.39 -35.27 38.59
C TYR A 511 10.27 -34.78 39.74
N TYR A 512 9.91 -35.16 40.97
CA TYR A 512 10.73 -34.91 42.16
C TYR A 512 11.46 -36.18 42.57
N ASP A 513 12.76 -36.09 42.78
CA ASP A 513 13.54 -37.23 43.28
C ASP A 513 13.37 -37.45 44.80
N GLN A 514 14.10 -38.42 45.35
CA GLN A 514 14.00 -38.77 46.78
C GLN A 514 14.38 -37.61 47.72
N HIS A 515 15.23 -36.70 47.23
CA HIS A 515 15.73 -35.52 47.94
C HIS A 515 14.89 -34.27 47.66
N ASP A 516 13.71 -34.41 47.03
CA ASP A 516 12.83 -33.33 46.60
C ASP A 516 13.48 -32.35 45.61
N VAL A 517 14.47 -32.80 44.83
CA VAL A 517 15.05 -32.03 43.72
C VAL A 517 14.22 -32.25 42.45
N LEU A 518 13.99 -31.17 41.70
CA LEU A 518 13.21 -31.16 40.46
C LEU A 518 14.06 -31.68 39.28
N VAL A 519 13.62 -32.75 38.63
CA VAL A 519 14.25 -33.31 37.43
C VAL A 519 13.32 -33.11 36.25
N SER A 520 13.79 -32.55 35.13
CA SER A 520 12.96 -32.17 33.99
C SER A 520 13.61 -32.48 32.64
N ASP A 521 12.78 -32.50 31.59
CA ASP A 521 13.19 -32.57 30.19
C ASP A 521 12.11 -31.94 29.29
N SER A 522 12.47 -31.54 28.07
CA SER A 522 11.53 -30.96 27.10
C SER A 522 11.80 -31.43 25.66
N VAL A 523 10.75 -31.45 24.86
CA VAL A 523 10.80 -31.78 23.43
C VAL A 523 9.77 -30.99 22.63
N TRP A 524 10.18 -30.49 21.48
CA TRP A 524 9.30 -29.86 20.50
C TRP A 524 8.79 -30.88 19.47
N VAL A 525 7.53 -30.74 19.06
CA VAL A 525 6.85 -31.64 18.14
C VAL A 525 6.12 -30.85 17.06
N ASP A 526 6.41 -31.18 15.80
CA ASP A 526 5.73 -30.67 14.60
C ASP A 526 4.30 -31.22 14.48
N VAL A 527 3.33 -30.36 14.21
CA VAL A 527 1.96 -30.73 13.85
C VAL A 527 1.66 -30.23 12.43
N VAL A 528 0.85 -30.98 11.68
CA VAL A 528 0.47 -30.59 10.31
C VAL A 528 -0.44 -29.36 10.33
N ASP A 529 -0.03 -28.32 9.61
CA ASP A 529 -0.81 -27.10 9.35
C ASP A 529 -2.20 -27.44 8.84
N LYS A 530 -3.19 -27.27 9.70
CA LYS A 530 -4.60 -27.52 9.37
C LYS A 530 -5.50 -26.64 10.20
N CYS A 531 -6.44 -25.98 9.55
CA CYS A 531 -7.46 -25.21 10.25
C CYS A 531 -8.27 -26.08 11.22
N GLU A 532 -8.58 -25.52 12.38
CA GLU A 532 -9.45 -26.14 13.39
C GLU A 532 -10.87 -26.41 12.84
N MET A 533 -11.36 -25.54 11.95
CA MET A 533 -12.64 -25.70 11.27
C MET A 533 -12.45 -26.22 9.84
N ALA A 534 -13.21 -27.27 9.50
CA ALA A 534 -13.32 -27.72 8.12
C ALA A 534 -14.33 -26.82 7.36
N VAL A 535 -13.86 -26.19 6.29
CA VAL A 535 -14.66 -25.34 5.41
C VAL A 535 -14.53 -25.87 4.00
N LYS A 536 -15.65 -26.10 3.32
CA LYS A 536 -15.67 -26.50 1.92
C LYS A 536 -16.49 -25.50 1.13
N VAL A 537 -15.93 -24.99 0.04
CA VAL A 537 -16.63 -24.13 -0.89
C VAL A 537 -16.68 -24.86 -2.23
N SER A 538 -17.86 -24.95 -2.83
CA SER A 538 -18.04 -25.61 -4.11
C SER A 538 -19.00 -24.82 -5.00
N PRO A 539 -18.60 -24.45 -6.23
CA PRO A 539 -19.53 -23.92 -7.21
C PRO A 539 -20.46 -25.03 -7.70
N SER A 540 -21.72 -24.68 -7.93
CA SER A 540 -22.73 -25.57 -8.51
C SER A 540 -22.41 -26.00 -9.94
N MET A 541 -21.60 -25.22 -10.67
CA MET A 541 -21.21 -25.50 -12.04
C MET A 541 -19.83 -24.91 -12.34
N ASN A 542 -18.95 -25.68 -13.00
CA ASN A 542 -17.63 -25.26 -13.46
C ASN A 542 -17.21 -26.15 -14.66
N PRO A 543 -17.02 -25.61 -15.87
CA PRO A 543 -17.04 -24.19 -16.24
C PRO A 543 -18.46 -23.59 -16.30
N SER A 544 -18.55 -22.26 -16.17
CA SER A 544 -19.81 -21.49 -16.25
C SER A 544 -19.86 -20.60 -17.50
N PRO A 545 -21.03 -20.36 -18.11
CA PRO A 545 -21.16 -19.36 -19.15
C PRO A 545 -20.92 -17.94 -18.59
N PRO A 546 -20.31 -17.04 -19.37
CA PRO A 546 -20.18 -15.62 -19.03
C PRO A 546 -21.54 -14.95 -18.82
N GLY A 547 -21.63 -14.02 -17.85
CA GLY A 547 -22.88 -13.30 -17.57
C GLY A 547 -23.96 -14.11 -16.84
N GLY A 548 -23.74 -15.40 -16.59
CA GLY A 548 -24.66 -16.28 -15.88
C GLY A 548 -24.68 -16.06 -14.37
N THR A 549 -25.70 -16.63 -13.71
CA THR A 549 -25.75 -16.72 -12.24
C THR A 549 -25.39 -18.14 -11.82
N ILE A 550 -24.47 -18.28 -10.86
CA ILE A 550 -24.09 -19.56 -10.29
C ILE A 550 -24.44 -19.63 -8.80
N GLY A 551 -24.81 -20.81 -8.31
CA GLY A 551 -24.85 -21.09 -6.88
C GLY A 551 -23.46 -21.46 -6.35
N LEU A 552 -23.03 -20.85 -5.26
CA LEU A 552 -21.89 -21.25 -4.44
C LEU A 552 -22.41 -21.91 -3.17
N GLU A 553 -22.03 -23.16 -2.95
CA GLU A 553 -22.35 -23.91 -1.76
C GLU A 553 -21.17 -23.84 -0.79
N VAL A 554 -21.40 -23.29 0.39
CA VAL A 554 -20.41 -23.10 1.45
C VAL A 554 -20.84 -23.97 2.63
N GLU A 555 -20.06 -25.00 2.92
CA GLU A 555 -20.26 -25.91 4.05
C GLU A 555 -19.34 -25.50 5.20
N VAL A 556 -19.92 -25.22 6.36
CA VAL A 556 -19.21 -24.78 7.57
C VAL A 556 -19.73 -25.57 8.76
N LYS A 557 -18.83 -26.21 9.51
CA LYS A 557 -19.21 -26.90 10.75
C LYS A 557 -19.23 -25.92 11.93
N GLY A 558 -20.44 -25.49 12.33
CA GLY A 558 -20.65 -24.61 13.48
C GLY A 558 -20.88 -23.15 13.12
N ARG A 559 -20.94 -22.27 14.14
CA ARG A 559 -21.12 -20.81 13.93
C ARG A 559 -19.81 -20.16 13.51
N ALA A 560 -19.77 -19.64 12.29
CA ALA A 560 -18.66 -18.84 11.79
C ALA A 560 -19.12 -17.78 10.77
N ARG A 561 -18.35 -16.70 10.68
CA ARG A 561 -18.49 -15.69 9.63
C ARG A 561 -17.61 -16.08 8.46
N VAL A 562 -18.13 -15.99 7.25
CA VAL A 562 -17.41 -16.33 6.03
C VAL A 562 -17.25 -15.07 5.19
N ALA A 563 -16.00 -14.76 4.86
CA ALA A 563 -15.58 -13.62 4.09
C ALA A 563 -15.15 -14.12 2.70
N LEU A 564 -15.97 -13.85 1.69
CA LEU A 564 -15.69 -14.26 0.31
C LEU A 564 -15.02 -13.10 -0.44
N LEU A 565 -14.05 -13.45 -1.28
CA LEU A 565 -13.38 -12.55 -2.21
C LEU A 565 -13.28 -13.26 -3.56
N VAL A 566 -13.79 -12.63 -4.61
CA VAL A 566 -13.72 -13.14 -5.98
C VAL A 566 -12.86 -12.20 -6.81
N VAL A 567 -11.73 -12.68 -7.31
CA VAL A 567 -10.72 -11.90 -8.05
C VAL A 567 -10.45 -12.58 -9.38
N ASP A 568 -10.31 -11.77 -10.44
CA ASP A 568 -9.86 -12.28 -11.75
C ASP A 568 -8.44 -12.82 -11.61
N LYS A 569 -8.19 -14.09 -11.97
CA LYS A 569 -6.89 -14.75 -11.83
C LYS A 569 -5.78 -13.98 -12.58
N ALA A 570 -6.12 -13.30 -13.68
CA ALA A 570 -5.19 -12.45 -14.42
C ALA A 570 -4.65 -11.28 -13.56
N MET A 571 -5.33 -10.87 -12.49
CA MET A 571 -4.79 -9.86 -11.57
C MET A 571 -3.62 -10.38 -10.74
N TYR A 572 -3.65 -11.66 -10.35
CA TYR A 572 -2.54 -12.29 -9.64
C TYR A 572 -1.40 -12.70 -10.59
N ALA A 573 -1.60 -12.65 -11.91
CA ALA A 573 -0.49 -12.72 -12.86
C ALA A 573 0.32 -11.41 -12.89
N LEU A 574 -0.31 -10.27 -12.60
CA LEU A 574 0.34 -8.95 -12.56
C LEU A 574 1.03 -8.67 -11.22
N ASP A 575 0.39 -8.96 -10.08
CA ASP A 575 1.02 -8.81 -8.76
C ASP A 575 0.44 -9.82 -7.74
N ARG A 576 1.32 -10.58 -7.07
CA ARG A 576 0.97 -11.60 -6.08
C ARG A 576 1.19 -11.17 -4.63
N ARG A 577 1.84 -10.03 -4.39
CA ARG A 577 2.32 -9.63 -3.05
C ARG A 577 1.21 -9.46 -2.01
N ASN A 578 -0.01 -9.18 -2.45
CA ASN A 578 -1.17 -8.90 -1.61
C ASN A 578 -2.13 -10.08 -1.40
N ARG A 579 -1.75 -11.30 -1.79
CA ARG A 579 -2.56 -12.50 -1.61
C ARG A 579 -2.36 -13.07 -0.20
N LEU A 580 -3.41 -13.04 0.63
CA LEU A 580 -3.41 -13.67 1.95
C LEU A 580 -3.39 -15.21 1.80
N THR A 581 -2.46 -15.92 2.43
CA THR A 581 -2.33 -17.39 2.30
C THR A 581 -2.35 -18.09 3.66
N ALA A 582 -2.75 -19.36 3.67
CA ALA A 582 -2.73 -20.17 4.89
C ALA A 582 -1.32 -20.26 5.51
N LYS A 583 -0.27 -20.37 4.67
CA LYS A 583 1.13 -20.38 5.11
C LYS A 583 1.50 -19.12 5.90
N GLN A 584 1.10 -17.93 5.44
CA GLN A 584 1.33 -16.68 6.17
C GLN A 584 0.67 -16.68 7.55
N VAL A 585 -0.52 -17.30 7.67
CA VAL A 585 -1.24 -17.40 8.95
C VAL A 585 -0.52 -18.35 9.90
N PHE A 586 -0.15 -19.56 9.47
CA PHE A 586 0.52 -20.53 10.34
C PHE A 586 1.94 -20.09 10.73
N SER A 587 2.69 -19.43 9.84
CA SER A 587 3.97 -18.82 10.20
C SER A 587 3.82 -17.70 11.23
N ALA A 588 2.74 -16.91 11.16
CA ALA A 588 2.43 -15.92 12.20
C ALA A 588 2.05 -16.60 13.53
N MET A 589 1.28 -17.71 13.50
CA MET A 589 0.96 -18.50 14.71
C MET A 589 2.23 -18.99 15.41
N GLU A 590 3.18 -19.54 14.64
CA GLU A 590 4.43 -20.09 15.18
C GLU A 590 5.33 -19.00 15.79
N SER A 591 5.30 -17.77 15.27
CA SER A 591 6.09 -16.65 15.80
C SER A 591 5.72 -16.22 17.23
N TYR A 592 4.61 -16.74 17.78
CA TYR A 592 4.14 -16.49 19.15
C TYR A 592 4.63 -17.57 20.15
N ASP A 593 5.34 -18.61 19.67
CA ASP A 593 6.05 -19.52 20.57
C ASP A 593 7.16 -18.75 21.31
N LEU A 594 7.13 -18.83 22.64
CA LEU A 594 8.07 -18.13 23.53
C LEU A 594 9.36 -18.92 23.78
N GLY A 595 9.43 -20.18 23.34
CA GLY A 595 10.58 -21.04 23.54
C GLY A 595 11.68 -20.84 22.48
N CYS A 596 12.94 -21.08 22.89
CA CYS A 596 14.12 -20.85 22.04
C CYS A 596 14.88 -22.12 21.68
N SER A 597 14.70 -23.23 22.42
CA SER A 597 15.38 -24.49 22.16
C SER A 597 14.45 -25.51 21.52
N TYR A 598 14.96 -26.35 20.62
CA TYR A 598 14.17 -27.44 20.06
C TYR A 598 13.98 -28.58 21.08
N ARG A 599 14.98 -28.82 21.94
CA ARG A 599 14.99 -29.94 22.88
C ARG A 599 16.01 -29.76 24.01
N GLY A 600 15.59 -30.02 25.26
CA GLY A 600 16.43 -29.99 26.45
C GLY A 600 16.89 -28.59 26.87
N GLY A 601 17.92 -28.56 27.73
CA GLY A 601 18.59 -27.34 28.24
C GLY A 601 19.88 -27.70 29.00
N PRO A 602 20.71 -26.71 29.39
CA PRO A 602 21.97 -26.94 30.11
C PRO A 602 21.80 -27.59 31.49
N ASP A 603 20.68 -27.33 32.16
CA ASP A 603 20.35 -27.84 33.48
C ASP A 603 18.82 -28.00 33.69
N GLN A 604 18.42 -28.61 34.80
CA GLN A 604 17.02 -28.95 35.12
C GLN A 604 16.10 -27.71 35.21
N ASP A 605 16.63 -26.56 35.59
CA ASP A 605 15.85 -25.33 35.76
C ASP A 605 15.71 -24.60 34.41
N SER A 606 16.80 -24.55 33.65
CA SER A 606 16.88 -23.87 32.35
C SER A 606 15.87 -24.38 31.32
N ILE A 607 15.49 -25.66 31.40
CA ILE A 607 14.53 -26.30 30.49
C ILE A 607 13.19 -25.56 30.48
N PHE A 608 12.69 -25.14 31.64
CA PHE A 608 11.44 -24.38 31.71
C PHE A 608 11.60 -23.01 31.05
N THR A 609 12.73 -22.33 31.30
CA THR A 609 13.00 -21.01 30.71
C THR A 609 13.27 -21.03 29.22
N GLU A 610 13.88 -22.09 28.69
CA GLU A 610 14.13 -22.30 27.27
C GLU A 610 12.87 -22.76 26.52
N ALA A 611 11.92 -23.38 27.23
CA ALA A 611 10.60 -23.69 26.74
C ALA A 611 9.61 -22.50 26.84
N GLY A 612 10.07 -21.32 27.27
CA GLY A 612 9.26 -20.11 27.33
C GLY A 612 8.44 -19.93 28.62
N LEU A 613 8.84 -20.57 29.72
CA LEU A 613 8.18 -20.46 31.03
C LEU A 613 9.03 -19.72 32.07
N SER A 614 8.37 -18.97 32.94
CA SER A 614 8.90 -18.55 34.25
C SER A 614 8.37 -19.50 35.31
N PHE A 615 9.19 -19.88 36.28
CA PHE A 615 8.75 -20.79 37.34
C PHE A 615 9.43 -20.51 38.68
N VAL A 616 8.89 -21.12 39.75
CA VAL A 616 9.47 -21.15 41.09
C VAL A 616 9.10 -22.47 41.77
N SER A 617 10.06 -23.14 42.42
CA SER A 617 9.87 -24.46 43.02
C SER A 617 10.55 -24.63 44.40
N SER A 618 10.16 -25.66 45.14
CA SER A 618 10.83 -26.10 46.36
C SER A 618 12.24 -26.63 46.05
N GLY A 619 13.29 -25.88 46.39
CA GLY A 619 14.69 -26.31 46.26
C GLY A 619 15.52 -25.54 45.23
N SER A 620 14.88 -24.77 44.34
CA SER A 620 15.57 -23.87 43.40
C SER A 620 15.90 -22.53 44.08
N THR A 621 17.17 -22.12 44.11
CA THR A 621 17.54 -20.73 44.41
C THR A 621 17.16 -19.85 43.21
N PRO A 622 16.50 -18.69 43.40
CA PRO A 622 16.19 -17.81 42.29
C PRO A 622 17.49 -17.25 41.71
N LYS A 623 18.03 -17.89 40.68
CA LYS A 623 19.11 -17.30 39.88
C LYS A 623 18.50 -16.17 39.06
N ALA A 624 18.85 -14.94 39.43
CA ALA A 624 18.63 -13.76 38.61
C ALA A 624 19.50 -13.85 37.35
N ASN A 625 19.11 -14.69 36.40
CA ASN A 625 19.76 -14.73 35.09
C ASN A 625 19.19 -13.58 34.26
N GLY A 626 19.90 -12.45 34.26
CA GLY A 626 19.79 -11.48 33.18
C GLY A 626 20.21 -12.17 31.90
N ILE A 627 19.27 -12.36 30.97
CA ILE A 627 19.59 -12.83 29.62
C ILE A 627 18.88 -11.91 28.64
N GLU A 628 19.71 -11.20 27.88
CA GLU A 628 19.37 -10.53 26.65
C GLU A 628 18.64 -11.51 25.72
N SER A 629 17.55 -11.05 25.12
CA SER A 629 16.94 -11.68 23.96
C SER A 629 17.99 -11.82 22.85
N LYS A 630 18.71 -12.94 22.80
CA LYS A 630 19.41 -13.38 21.60
C LYS A 630 18.38 -13.98 20.66
N THR A 631 17.58 -13.12 20.06
CA THR A 631 17.08 -13.37 18.71
C THR A 631 18.30 -13.42 17.80
N GLN A 632 18.68 -14.61 17.37
CA GLN A 632 19.50 -14.76 16.18
C GLN A 632 18.59 -14.48 14.98
N GLY A 633 18.31 -13.20 14.82
CA GLY A 633 17.57 -12.56 13.75
C GLY A 633 18.16 -11.17 13.68
N ASN A 634 19.11 -11.00 12.76
CA ASN A 634 19.64 -9.68 12.42
C ASN A 634 18.44 -8.79 12.07
N PHE A 635 18.12 -7.81 12.91
CA PHE A 635 17.72 -6.44 12.57
C PHE A 635 17.46 -5.68 13.87
N SER A 636 18.44 -4.88 14.31
CA SER A 636 18.25 -3.87 15.36
C SER A 636 18.36 -2.47 14.75
N SER A 637 17.24 -1.75 14.66
CA SER A 637 17.24 -0.31 14.41
C SER A 637 17.40 0.43 15.74
N ILE A 638 18.55 1.07 15.95
CA ILE A 638 18.71 2.08 17.01
C ILE A 638 18.58 3.47 16.35
N PRO A 639 17.65 4.34 16.78
CA PRO A 639 17.59 5.71 16.28
C PRO A 639 18.71 6.54 16.91
N MET A 640 19.68 6.95 16.09
CA MET A 640 20.78 7.83 16.49
C MET A 640 20.29 9.29 16.50
N ARG A 641 20.09 9.88 17.68
CA ARG A 641 19.50 11.23 17.88
C ARG A 641 20.44 12.42 17.65
N ARG A 642 21.71 12.21 17.28
CA ARG A 642 22.72 13.27 17.13
C ARG A 642 23.23 13.34 15.69
N SER A 643 23.42 14.55 15.17
CA SER A 643 23.94 14.76 13.82
C SER A 643 25.42 14.33 13.73
N CYS A 644 25.89 14.02 12.52
CA CYS A 644 27.31 13.75 12.28
C CYS A 644 28.21 14.92 12.70
N GLU A 645 27.72 16.14 12.61
CA GLU A 645 28.43 17.37 13.00
C GLU A 645 28.66 17.45 14.52
N GLU A 646 27.62 17.15 15.32
CA GLU A 646 27.69 17.11 16.79
C GLU A 646 28.60 15.98 17.29
N ARG A 647 28.65 14.88 16.55
CA ARG A 647 29.52 13.75 16.85
C ARG A 647 30.97 14.03 16.47
N ARG A 648 31.23 14.76 15.38
CA ARG A 648 32.58 15.21 15.00
C ARG A 648 33.22 16.04 16.10
N ARG A 649 32.50 17.01 16.68
CA ARG A 649 33.00 17.87 17.77
C ARG A 649 33.52 17.07 18.98
N ARG A 650 32.84 15.98 19.33
CA ARG A 650 33.26 15.09 20.43
C ARG A 650 34.51 14.26 20.12
N VAL A 651 34.72 13.90 18.86
CA VAL A 651 35.94 13.21 18.42
C VAL A 651 37.14 14.16 18.54
N THR A 652 36.94 15.46 18.27
CA THR A 652 37.96 16.50 18.48
C THR A 652 38.25 16.76 19.97
N GLU A 653 37.25 16.64 20.85
CA GLU A 653 37.39 16.80 22.31
C GLU A 653 38.15 15.64 23.01
N MET A 654 38.38 14.51 22.33
CA MET A 654 39.07 13.32 22.88
C MET A 654 40.56 13.22 22.50
N ASN A 655 41.22 14.34 22.13
CA ASN A 655 42.64 14.39 21.75
C ASN A 655 43.05 13.45 20.59
N ALA A 656 42.13 13.13 19.68
CA ALA A 656 42.46 12.43 18.44
C ALA A 656 42.87 13.42 17.34
N GLU A 657 43.86 13.04 16.52
CA GLU A 657 44.36 13.86 15.40
C GLU A 657 43.24 14.34 14.46
N PRO A 658 43.35 15.56 13.89
CA PRO A 658 42.30 16.17 13.05
C PRO A 658 41.88 15.30 11.86
N GLN A 659 42.78 14.45 11.34
CA GLN A 659 42.47 13.51 10.26
C GLN A 659 41.45 12.43 10.67
N CYS A 660 41.45 12.00 11.93
CA CYS A 660 40.54 10.98 12.43
C CYS A 660 39.11 11.52 12.58
N ALA A 661 38.97 12.78 13.03
CA ALA A 661 37.69 13.48 13.10
C ALA A 661 37.06 13.68 11.70
N ASP A 662 37.88 13.96 10.68
CA ASP A 662 37.42 14.13 9.30
C ASP A 662 37.05 12.81 8.62
N ILE A 663 37.80 11.73 8.85
CA ILE A 663 37.45 10.39 8.36
C ILE A 663 36.15 9.92 9.02
N PHE A 664 36.02 10.11 10.34
CA PHE A 664 34.78 9.80 11.05
C PHE A 664 33.59 10.59 10.50
N PHE A 665 33.76 11.89 10.22
CA PHE A 665 32.71 12.73 9.65
C PHE A 665 32.29 12.27 8.25
N LYS A 666 33.25 11.93 7.38
CA LYS A 666 32.98 11.35 6.04
C LYS A 666 32.26 10.00 6.12
N CYS A 667 32.70 9.10 7.00
CA CYS A 667 32.04 7.81 7.22
C CYS A 667 30.63 7.96 7.81
N CYS A 668 30.44 8.94 8.71
CA CYS A 668 29.14 9.23 9.30
C CYS A 668 28.16 9.78 8.26
N LEU A 669 28.57 10.75 7.43
CA LEU A 669 27.75 11.29 6.34
C LEU A 669 27.45 10.24 5.28
N ARG A 670 28.42 9.36 4.96
CA ARG A 670 28.18 8.23 4.04
C ARG A 670 27.22 7.22 4.64
N GLY A 671 27.29 6.96 5.94
CA GLY A 671 26.34 6.12 6.67
C GLY A 671 24.93 6.70 6.74
N GLU A 672 24.77 8.02 6.82
CA GLU A 672 23.45 8.67 6.69
C GLU A 672 22.92 8.63 5.24
N ALA A 673 23.79 8.77 4.24
CA ALA A 673 23.42 8.66 2.82
C ALA A 673 22.98 7.23 2.45
N LEU A 674 23.67 6.20 2.95
CA LEU A 674 23.31 4.79 2.74
C LEU A 674 21.96 4.42 3.39
N ARG A 675 21.57 5.09 4.49
CA ARG A 675 20.23 4.91 5.10
C ARG A 675 19.12 5.63 4.35
N LYS A 676 19.45 6.67 3.57
CA LYS A 676 18.50 7.41 2.74
C LYS A 676 18.24 6.78 1.36
N SER A 677 19.07 5.84 0.89
CA SER A 677 18.93 5.21 -0.43
C SER A 677 18.29 3.80 -0.43
N ALA A 678 17.66 3.37 0.66
CA ALA A 678 16.92 2.11 0.75
C ALA A 678 15.43 2.22 0.33
N VAL A 679 15.06 3.30 -0.36
CA VAL A 679 13.73 3.52 -0.94
C VAL A 679 13.96 4.04 -2.35
N GLU A 680 13.84 3.15 -3.35
CA GLU A 680 13.34 3.39 -4.72
C GLU A 680 13.82 2.25 -5.65
N ASP A 681 12.87 1.44 -6.12
CA ASP A 681 12.97 0.80 -7.43
C ASP A 681 11.68 1.11 -8.19
N ASN A 682 11.79 1.98 -9.19
CA ASN A 682 10.69 2.46 -10.04
C ASN A 682 10.97 1.96 -11.46
N GLY A 683 10.30 0.86 -11.85
CA GLY A 683 10.16 0.45 -13.24
C GLY A 683 9.03 1.23 -13.90
N PHE A 684 9.35 1.97 -14.97
CA PHE A 684 8.41 2.70 -15.82
C PHE A 684 7.87 1.75 -16.90
N ASP A 685 6.55 1.62 -17.06
CA ASP A 685 5.98 1.06 -18.29
C ASP A 685 4.71 1.80 -18.77
N ARG A 686 4.51 1.74 -20.09
CA ARG A 686 3.70 2.62 -20.94
C ARG A 686 2.21 2.27 -20.88
N SER A 687 1.39 3.31 -21.07
CA SER A 687 -0.07 3.24 -20.92
C SER A 687 -0.83 3.41 -22.23
N LYS A 688 -1.87 2.59 -22.43
CA LYS A 688 -3.05 2.85 -23.29
C LYS A 688 -4.34 2.45 -22.56
N HIS A 689 -5.44 3.15 -22.85
CA HIS A 689 -6.70 3.17 -22.08
C HIS A 689 -7.70 2.07 -22.47
N VAL A 690 -8.34 1.33 -21.52
CA VAL A 690 -9.69 0.69 -21.66
C VAL A 690 -10.35 0.41 -20.26
N ARG A 691 -11.70 0.33 -20.26
CA ARG A 691 -12.76 0.27 -19.20
C ARG A 691 -12.70 -0.87 -18.14
N LYS A 692 -13.40 -0.60 -17.00
CA LYS A 692 -13.56 -1.39 -15.76
C LYS A 692 -14.08 -2.84 -15.95
N LYS A 693 -13.51 -3.79 -15.19
CA LYS A 693 -14.16 -5.05 -14.79
C LYS A 693 -14.41 -5.00 -13.28
N SER A 694 -15.64 -5.27 -12.84
CA SER A 694 -16.06 -5.18 -11.44
C SER A 694 -15.74 -6.46 -10.67
N ASN A 695 -14.99 -6.35 -9.57
CA ASN A 695 -14.81 -7.44 -8.61
C ASN A 695 -16.01 -7.53 -7.65
N ILE A 696 -16.22 -8.72 -7.09
CA ILE A 696 -17.29 -8.96 -6.12
C ILE A 696 -16.66 -9.24 -4.76
N THR A 697 -16.89 -8.33 -3.82
CA THR A 697 -16.51 -8.43 -2.40
C THR A 697 -17.78 -8.52 -1.56
N LYS A 698 -17.95 -9.61 -0.82
CA LYS A 698 -19.08 -9.78 0.10
C LYS A 698 -18.63 -10.47 1.38
N GLY A 699 -18.94 -9.86 2.53
CA GLY A 699 -18.92 -10.53 3.83
C GLY A 699 -20.29 -11.14 4.10
N ILE A 700 -20.35 -12.41 4.50
CA ILE A 700 -21.60 -13.12 4.80
C ILE A 700 -21.54 -13.66 6.22
N LEU A 701 -22.52 -13.28 7.03
CA LEU A 701 -22.73 -13.80 8.38
C LEU A 701 -23.68 -14.99 8.29
N THR A 702 -23.27 -16.17 8.75
CA THR A 702 -24.12 -17.37 8.67
C THR A 702 -24.11 -18.15 9.99
N ASN A 703 -25.28 -18.65 10.36
CA ASN A 703 -25.48 -19.57 11.48
C ASN A 703 -25.87 -20.99 10.99
N ALA A 704 -25.83 -21.24 9.68
CA ALA A 704 -26.29 -22.48 9.05
C ALA A 704 -25.10 -23.36 8.65
N ASN A 705 -25.23 -24.69 8.81
CA ASN A 705 -24.18 -25.65 8.44
C ASN A 705 -23.91 -25.70 6.93
N LEU A 706 -24.90 -25.29 6.12
CA LEU A 706 -24.84 -25.23 4.68
C LEU A 706 -25.47 -23.92 4.21
N PHE A 707 -24.72 -23.13 3.44
CA PHE A 707 -25.19 -21.87 2.88
C PHE A 707 -25.06 -21.88 1.36
N ARG A 708 -26.13 -21.46 0.67
CA ARG A 708 -26.13 -21.28 -0.78
C ARG A 708 -26.15 -19.80 -1.12
N HIS A 709 -25.11 -19.33 -1.80
CA HIS A 709 -25.01 -17.96 -2.30
C HIS A 709 -25.16 -17.94 -3.81
N THR A 710 -26.02 -17.07 -4.35
CA THR A 710 -26.06 -16.80 -5.79
C THR A 710 -25.07 -15.70 -6.16
N LEU A 711 -24.11 -16.03 -7.02
CA LEU A 711 -23.13 -15.10 -7.59
C LEU A 711 -23.49 -14.79 -9.05
N SER A 712 -23.68 -13.52 -9.39
CA SER A 712 -23.81 -13.08 -10.78
C SER A 712 -22.41 -12.85 -11.34
N LEU A 713 -22.04 -13.58 -12.37
CA LEU A 713 -20.72 -13.46 -12.98
C LEU A 713 -20.72 -12.34 -14.04
N PRO A 714 -19.66 -11.53 -14.15
CA PRO A 714 -19.53 -10.60 -15.25
C PRO A 714 -19.56 -11.31 -16.61
N ASN A 715 -19.97 -10.59 -17.66
CA ASN A 715 -19.87 -11.08 -19.04
C ASN A 715 -18.42 -10.98 -19.54
N SER A 716 -17.54 -11.77 -18.95
CA SER A 716 -16.12 -11.86 -19.29
C SER A 716 -15.72 -13.33 -19.38
N ILE A 717 -14.89 -13.66 -20.36
CA ILE A 717 -14.22 -14.94 -20.47
C ILE A 717 -12.92 -14.83 -19.66
N THR A 718 -12.88 -15.45 -18.48
CA THR A 718 -11.70 -15.46 -17.58
C THR A 718 -11.82 -16.57 -16.54
N THR A 719 -10.78 -16.79 -15.77
CA THR A 719 -10.81 -17.63 -14.56
C THR A 719 -10.93 -16.74 -13.34
N TRP A 720 -11.94 -17.00 -12.50
CA TRP A 720 -12.12 -16.31 -11.23
C TRP A 720 -11.53 -17.15 -10.11
N GLU A 721 -10.66 -16.56 -9.29
CA GLU A 721 -10.19 -17.15 -8.05
C GLU A 721 -11.13 -16.74 -6.92
N ILE A 722 -11.74 -17.73 -6.26
CA ILE A 722 -12.62 -17.55 -5.12
C ILE A 722 -11.83 -17.88 -3.85
N GLN A 723 -11.59 -16.85 -3.05
CA GLN A 723 -10.96 -16.98 -1.76
C GLN A 723 -12.00 -16.89 -0.64
N ALA A 724 -11.95 -17.86 0.28
CA ALA A 724 -12.78 -17.89 1.47
C ALA A 724 -11.93 -17.78 2.73
N VAL A 725 -12.29 -16.85 3.60
CA VAL A 725 -11.69 -16.67 4.92
C VAL A 725 -12.79 -16.80 5.96
N THR A 726 -12.56 -17.57 7.01
CA THR A 726 -13.57 -17.82 8.03
C THR A 726 -13.12 -17.39 9.40
N LEU A 727 -14.06 -16.89 10.19
CA LEU A 727 -13.83 -16.37 11.53
C LEU A 727 -14.90 -16.90 12.48
N SER A 728 -14.51 -17.74 13.44
CA SER A 728 -15.39 -18.32 14.45
C SER A 728 -14.92 -17.95 15.87
N PRO A 729 -15.83 -17.55 16.78
CA PRO A 729 -15.48 -17.41 18.19
C PRO A 729 -15.03 -18.72 18.85
N THR A 730 -15.44 -19.87 18.29
CA THR A 730 -15.18 -21.20 18.88
C THR A 730 -14.04 -21.93 18.21
N HIS A 731 -13.84 -21.76 16.90
CA HIS A 731 -12.82 -22.47 16.10
C HIS A 731 -11.78 -21.52 15.45
N GLY A 732 -11.86 -20.22 15.71
CA GLY A 732 -10.87 -19.24 15.30
C GLY A 732 -10.87 -18.84 13.84
N PHE A 733 -9.73 -18.35 13.39
CA PHE A 733 -9.47 -17.84 12.06
C PHE A 733 -8.91 -18.93 11.13
N CYS A 734 -9.39 -18.96 9.88
CA CYS A 734 -8.89 -19.89 8.86
C CYS A 734 -8.96 -19.27 7.47
N VAL A 735 -7.91 -19.51 6.67
CA VAL A 735 -7.86 -19.18 5.25
C VAL A 735 -7.96 -20.48 4.46
N VAL A 736 -9.00 -20.62 3.65
CA VAL A 736 -9.24 -21.79 2.81
C VAL A 736 -8.40 -21.68 1.54
N GLU A 737 -7.94 -22.83 1.02
CA GLU A 737 -7.29 -22.88 -0.29
C GLU A 737 -8.21 -22.29 -1.38
N PRO A 738 -7.70 -21.41 -2.26
CA PRO A 738 -8.53 -20.76 -3.26
C PRO A 738 -9.09 -21.74 -4.30
N ILE A 739 -10.32 -21.48 -4.74
CA ILE A 739 -11.01 -22.31 -5.74
C ILE A 739 -11.08 -21.56 -7.05
N GLU A 740 -10.75 -22.25 -8.15
CA GLU A 740 -10.80 -21.69 -9.48
C GLU A 740 -12.17 -21.96 -10.14
N LEU A 741 -12.80 -20.90 -10.61
CA LEU A 741 -14.04 -20.93 -11.38
C LEU A 741 -13.77 -20.42 -12.79
N LYS A 742 -13.79 -21.32 -13.78
CA LYS A 742 -13.59 -20.97 -15.19
C LYS A 742 -14.90 -20.45 -15.78
N THR A 743 -14.88 -19.21 -16.30
CA THR A 743 -15.96 -18.66 -17.13
C THR A 743 -15.57 -18.69 -18.58
N PHE A 744 -16.25 -19.51 -19.38
CA PHE A 744 -15.80 -19.83 -20.73
C PHE A 744 -16.93 -20.15 -21.70
N LYS A 745 -16.66 -19.94 -22.99
CA LYS A 745 -17.48 -20.37 -24.12
C LYS A 745 -16.58 -21.09 -25.11
N ASN A 746 -17.03 -22.20 -25.66
CA ASN A 746 -16.22 -22.99 -26.62
C ASN A 746 -16.00 -22.23 -27.92
N ILE A 747 -17.00 -21.46 -28.38
CA ILE A 747 -16.93 -20.64 -29.58
C ILE A 747 -17.34 -19.22 -29.20
N PHE A 748 -16.48 -18.24 -29.48
CA PHE A 748 -16.75 -16.84 -29.19
C PHE A 748 -16.04 -15.91 -30.17
N VAL A 749 -16.49 -14.66 -30.22
CA VAL A 749 -15.92 -13.62 -31.10
C VAL A 749 -15.29 -12.50 -30.30
N SER A 750 -14.07 -12.13 -30.69
CA SER A 750 -13.37 -10.95 -30.18
C SER A 750 -13.30 -9.88 -31.27
N LEU A 751 -13.84 -8.70 -30.98
CA LEU A 751 -13.88 -7.57 -31.91
C LEU A 751 -12.78 -6.55 -31.59
N ARG A 752 -11.95 -6.21 -32.58
CA ARG A 752 -10.89 -5.20 -32.46
C ARG A 752 -11.31 -3.92 -33.17
N LEU A 753 -11.42 -2.84 -32.41
CA LEU A 753 -11.70 -1.50 -32.93
C LEU A 753 -10.58 -0.53 -32.52
N PRO A 754 -10.21 0.43 -33.37
CA PRO A 754 -9.35 1.54 -32.98
C PRO A 754 -10.02 2.41 -31.92
N TYR A 755 -9.23 3.23 -31.23
CA TYR A 755 -9.75 4.16 -30.22
C TYR A 755 -10.76 5.16 -30.81
N SER A 756 -10.44 5.71 -31.98
CA SER A 756 -11.33 6.55 -32.81
C SER A 756 -10.90 6.50 -34.27
N VAL A 757 -11.81 6.92 -35.16
CA VAL A 757 -11.60 7.09 -36.61
C VAL A 757 -12.23 8.40 -37.08
N ARG A 758 -11.81 8.93 -38.23
CA ARG A 758 -12.45 10.10 -38.84
C ARG A 758 -13.61 9.66 -39.74
N ARG A 759 -14.63 10.52 -39.88
CA ARG A 759 -15.69 10.34 -40.87
C ARG A 759 -15.08 10.21 -42.28
N TYR A 760 -15.64 9.32 -43.09
CA TYR A 760 -15.18 8.96 -44.45
C TYR A 760 -13.82 8.27 -44.55
N GLU A 761 -13.17 7.96 -43.43
CA GLU A 761 -11.95 7.15 -43.40
C GLU A 761 -12.28 5.68 -43.67
N GLN A 762 -11.61 5.07 -44.64
CA GLN A 762 -11.76 3.63 -44.88
C GLN A 762 -10.95 2.86 -43.84
N LEU A 763 -11.61 1.97 -43.11
CA LEU A 763 -10.98 1.07 -42.15
C LEU A 763 -11.37 -0.39 -42.38
N SER A 764 -10.58 -1.28 -41.79
CA SER A 764 -10.90 -2.71 -41.69
C SER A 764 -11.28 -3.03 -40.25
N ILE A 765 -12.52 -3.46 -40.04
CA ILE A 765 -13.00 -3.97 -38.76
C ILE A 765 -12.57 -5.43 -38.67
N VAL A 766 -11.78 -5.78 -37.65
CA VAL A 766 -11.21 -7.12 -37.48
C VAL A 766 -11.94 -7.86 -36.36
N ALA A 767 -12.54 -8.99 -36.72
CA ALA A 767 -13.14 -9.95 -35.80
C ALA A 767 -12.28 -11.20 -35.74
N VAL A 768 -11.93 -11.64 -34.53
CA VAL A 768 -11.22 -12.91 -34.31
C VAL A 768 -12.21 -13.91 -33.75
N ILE A 769 -12.34 -15.05 -34.42
CA ILE A 769 -13.25 -16.11 -34.00
C ILE A 769 -12.40 -17.25 -33.46
N TYR A 770 -12.72 -17.68 -32.25
CA TYR A 770 -12.04 -18.77 -31.58
C TYR A 770 -12.93 -20.01 -31.58
N ASN A 771 -12.37 -21.17 -31.93
CA ASN A 771 -13.01 -22.47 -31.75
C ASN A 771 -12.15 -23.35 -30.84
N TYR A 772 -12.56 -23.44 -29.58
CA TYR A 772 -12.00 -24.34 -28.58
C TYR A 772 -12.89 -25.58 -28.35
N GLY A 773 -13.87 -25.82 -29.24
CA GLY A 773 -14.61 -27.08 -29.27
C GLY A 773 -13.75 -28.23 -29.82
N PRO A 774 -14.13 -29.49 -29.54
CA PRO A 774 -13.38 -30.66 -30.01
C PRO A 774 -13.50 -30.90 -31.53
N ASP A 775 -14.50 -30.29 -32.17
CA ASP A 775 -14.81 -30.48 -33.59
C ASP A 775 -14.60 -29.18 -34.36
N ALA A 776 -14.22 -29.29 -35.64
CA ALA A 776 -14.17 -28.15 -36.55
C ALA A 776 -15.58 -27.60 -36.82
N VAL A 777 -15.71 -26.27 -36.91
CA VAL A 777 -17.00 -25.60 -37.13
C VAL A 777 -17.00 -24.76 -38.41
N GLN A 778 -18.12 -24.82 -39.14
CA GLN A 778 -18.35 -23.97 -40.30
C GLN A 778 -19.30 -22.83 -39.91
N LEU A 779 -18.75 -21.62 -39.89
CA LEU A 779 -19.45 -20.41 -39.42
C LEU A 779 -19.75 -19.47 -40.59
N ALA A 780 -20.97 -18.96 -40.61
CA ALA A 780 -21.39 -17.82 -41.41
C ALA A 780 -21.31 -16.56 -40.52
N VAL A 781 -20.34 -15.70 -40.77
CA VAL A 781 -20.05 -14.54 -39.94
C VAL A 781 -20.66 -13.31 -40.58
N HIS A 782 -21.61 -12.70 -39.88
CA HIS A 782 -22.37 -11.55 -40.37
C HIS A 782 -22.10 -10.32 -39.50
N MET A 783 -21.77 -9.19 -40.13
CA MET A 783 -21.73 -7.88 -39.50
C MET A 783 -23.07 -7.18 -39.77
N GLU A 784 -23.81 -6.89 -38.71
CA GLU A 784 -25.13 -6.25 -38.83
C GLU A 784 -25.01 -4.85 -39.42
N GLN A 785 -25.90 -4.49 -40.35
CA GLN A 785 -25.94 -3.16 -40.92
C GLN A 785 -26.30 -2.14 -39.84
N THR A 786 -25.41 -1.18 -39.62
CA THR A 786 -25.66 -0.06 -38.71
C THR A 786 -25.85 1.22 -39.52
N PRO A 787 -26.92 2.00 -39.27
CA PRO A 787 -27.10 3.30 -39.90
C PRO A 787 -25.87 4.19 -39.75
N GLY A 788 -25.43 4.80 -40.85
CA GLY A 788 -24.25 5.66 -40.87
C GLY A 788 -22.91 4.92 -40.97
N LEU A 789 -22.90 3.60 -41.13
CA LEU A 789 -21.73 2.82 -41.54
C LEU A 789 -21.95 2.28 -42.96
N CYS A 790 -21.11 2.66 -43.90
CA CYS A 790 -21.08 2.08 -45.22
C CYS A 790 -20.14 0.86 -45.19
N SER A 791 -20.70 -0.34 -45.28
CA SER A 791 -19.91 -1.56 -45.45
C SER A 791 -20.60 -2.45 -46.48
N PRO A 792 -19.91 -2.80 -47.60
CA PRO A 792 -20.49 -3.64 -48.65
C PRO A 792 -20.93 -5.01 -48.10
N ASP A 793 -20.17 -5.52 -47.13
CA ASP A 793 -20.36 -6.81 -46.47
C ASP A 793 -21.49 -6.82 -45.43
N SER A 794 -22.14 -5.67 -45.18
CA SER A 794 -23.25 -5.53 -44.21
C SER A 794 -24.63 -5.39 -44.83
N SER A 795 -24.72 -5.32 -46.16
CA SER A 795 -25.90 -4.81 -46.89
C SER A 795 -27.13 -5.72 -46.90
N THR A 796 -27.01 -7.01 -46.54
CA THR A 796 -28.12 -7.98 -46.49
C THR A 796 -27.80 -9.12 -45.51
N PHE A 797 -28.82 -9.77 -44.93
CA PHE A 797 -28.65 -11.03 -44.15
C PHE A 797 -27.96 -12.16 -44.94
N THR A 798 -27.85 -12.02 -46.27
CA THR A 798 -27.15 -12.93 -47.19
C THR A 798 -25.67 -12.61 -47.38
N ALA A 799 -25.18 -11.44 -46.94
CA ALA A 799 -23.78 -11.06 -46.98
C ALA A 799 -23.08 -11.55 -45.71
N PHE A 800 -22.56 -12.78 -45.76
CA PHE A 800 -21.80 -13.37 -44.65
C PHE A 800 -20.50 -13.97 -45.17
N VAL A 801 -19.46 -13.90 -44.34
CA VAL A 801 -18.18 -14.55 -44.65
C VAL A 801 -18.28 -15.98 -44.13
N LYS A 802 -18.15 -16.97 -45.02
CA LYS A 802 -18.04 -18.38 -44.63
C LYS A 802 -16.61 -18.66 -44.19
N VAL A 803 -16.47 -19.21 -42.98
CA VAL A 803 -15.18 -19.52 -42.39
C VAL A 803 -15.25 -20.93 -41.80
N SER A 804 -14.24 -21.75 -42.07
CA SER A 804 -14.02 -23.01 -41.35
C SER A 804 -12.99 -22.74 -40.27
N VAL A 805 -13.35 -23.02 -39.02
CA VAL A 805 -12.44 -22.86 -37.87
C VAL A 805 -12.19 -24.24 -37.28
N GLU A 806 -10.96 -24.73 -37.42
CA GLU A 806 -10.53 -26.03 -36.90
C GLU A 806 -10.60 -26.07 -35.36
N SER A 807 -10.69 -27.27 -34.80
CA SER A 807 -10.63 -27.49 -33.34
C SER A 807 -9.34 -26.94 -32.76
N GLY A 808 -9.43 -26.15 -31.68
CA GLY A 808 -8.30 -25.53 -30.99
C GLY A 808 -7.65 -24.39 -31.76
N SER A 809 -8.31 -23.83 -32.78
CA SER A 809 -7.76 -22.79 -33.64
C SER A 809 -8.60 -21.50 -33.63
N SER A 810 -8.05 -20.44 -34.22
CA SER A 810 -8.75 -19.19 -34.43
C SER A 810 -8.53 -18.65 -35.83
N THR A 811 -9.51 -17.90 -36.32
CA THR A 811 -9.48 -17.30 -37.65
C THR A 811 -9.87 -15.83 -37.60
N LEU A 812 -9.21 -15.04 -38.44
CA LEU A 812 -9.46 -13.61 -38.61
C LEU A 812 -10.50 -13.39 -39.71
N VAL A 813 -11.49 -12.55 -39.42
CA VAL A 813 -12.50 -12.08 -40.38
C VAL A 813 -12.46 -10.57 -40.41
N THR A 814 -12.27 -10.03 -41.61
CA THR A 814 -12.15 -8.59 -41.84
C THR A 814 -13.35 -8.06 -42.60
N PHE A 815 -13.86 -6.92 -42.17
CA PHE A 815 -14.96 -6.21 -42.83
C PHE A 815 -14.48 -4.82 -43.22
N ALA A 816 -14.56 -4.49 -44.51
CA ALA A 816 -14.28 -3.13 -44.96
C ALA A 816 -15.44 -2.21 -44.54
N ALA A 817 -15.13 -1.09 -43.88
CA ALA A 817 -16.13 -0.17 -43.39
C ALA A 817 -15.69 1.29 -43.55
N ILE A 818 -16.64 2.15 -43.91
CA ILE A 818 -16.46 3.60 -44.03
C ILE A 818 -17.56 4.27 -43.18
N PRO A 819 -17.22 4.99 -42.11
CA PRO A 819 -18.21 5.67 -41.29
C PRO A 819 -18.67 6.95 -41.98
N MET A 820 -19.98 7.08 -42.20
CA MET A 820 -20.61 8.19 -42.90
C MET A 820 -21.15 9.28 -41.97
N ILE A 821 -21.25 8.98 -40.67
CA ILE A 821 -21.71 9.93 -39.63
C ILE A 821 -20.71 9.99 -38.48
N SER A 822 -20.63 11.14 -37.81
CA SER A 822 -19.87 11.30 -36.57
C SER A 822 -20.66 10.80 -35.36
N GLY A 823 -19.97 10.36 -34.32
CA GLY A 823 -20.55 9.83 -33.09
C GLY A 823 -20.15 8.38 -32.82
N ALA A 824 -20.75 7.78 -31.79
CA ALA A 824 -20.53 6.38 -31.44
C ALA A 824 -21.41 5.47 -32.32
N ILE A 825 -20.80 4.73 -33.24
CA ILE A 825 -21.49 3.79 -34.12
C ILE A 825 -21.39 2.37 -33.53
N PRO A 826 -22.48 1.69 -33.16
CA PRO A 826 -22.43 0.32 -32.67
C PRO A 826 -22.09 -0.66 -33.80
N ILE A 827 -21.04 -1.45 -33.61
CA ILE A 827 -20.62 -2.52 -34.50
C ILE A 827 -21.03 -3.86 -33.87
N LYS A 828 -21.91 -4.60 -34.54
CA LYS A 828 -22.44 -5.89 -34.08
C LYS A 828 -21.99 -7.01 -35.00
N ILE A 829 -21.36 -8.03 -34.44
CA ILE A 829 -20.91 -9.22 -35.18
C ILE A 829 -21.60 -10.46 -34.62
N ARG A 830 -22.16 -11.26 -35.53
CA ARG A 830 -22.87 -12.50 -35.23
C ARG A 830 -22.33 -13.65 -36.09
N PRO A 831 -21.59 -14.61 -35.51
CA PRO A 831 -21.34 -15.89 -36.15
C PRO A 831 -22.58 -16.78 -36.06
N TYR A 832 -22.89 -17.51 -37.12
CA TYR A 832 -23.94 -18.53 -37.17
C TYR A 832 -23.35 -19.87 -37.62
N ASP A 833 -23.54 -20.91 -36.82
CA ASP A 833 -23.11 -22.26 -37.17
C ASP A 833 -24.03 -22.85 -38.25
N ILE A 834 -23.46 -23.07 -39.44
CA ILE A 834 -24.19 -23.51 -40.63
C ILE A 834 -24.69 -24.95 -40.45
N ILE A 835 -23.91 -25.79 -39.78
CA ILE A 835 -24.17 -27.23 -39.64
C ILE A 835 -25.21 -27.44 -38.54
N ASN A 836 -24.95 -26.91 -37.35
CA ASN A 836 -25.77 -27.15 -36.16
C ASN A 836 -26.95 -26.17 -36.03
N ARG A 837 -27.06 -25.19 -36.94
CA ARG A 837 -28.17 -24.21 -37.03
C ARG A 837 -28.43 -23.46 -35.72
N TRP A 838 -27.36 -22.98 -35.08
CA TRP A 838 -27.45 -22.18 -33.87
C TRP A 838 -26.45 -21.04 -33.92
N GLN A 839 -26.66 -20.02 -33.09
CA GLN A 839 -25.78 -18.86 -33.00
C GLN A 839 -24.83 -19.03 -31.81
N PRO A 840 -23.52 -19.28 -32.04
CA PRO A 840 -22.58 -19.51 -30.93
C PRO A 840 -22.34 -18.28 -30.05
N ASP A 841 -22.32 -17.08 -30.64
CA ASP A 841 -22.04 -15.86 -29.89
C ASP A 841 -22.58 -14.59 -30.58
N ALA A 842 -22.50 -13.46 -29.88
CA ALA A 842 -22.70 -12.13 -30.45
C ALA A 842 -21.87 -11.10 -29.68
N ILE A 843 -21.23 -10.19 -30.39
CA ILE A 843 -20.48 -9.09 -29.77
C ILE A 843 -20.90 -7.75 -30.34
N GLU A 844 -21.04 -6.76 -29.46
CA GLU A 844 -21.31 -5.37 -29.80
C GLU A 844 -20.24 -4.46 -29.17
N LYS A 845 -19.61 -3.60 -30.00
CA LYS A 845 -18.73 -2.54 -29.52
C LYS A 845 -19.00 -1.24 -30.28
N SER A 846 -18.85 -0.11 -29.61
CA SER A 846 -19.02 1.20 -30.23
C SER A 846 -17.71 1.68 -30.89
N LEU A 847 -17.76 1.97 -32.18
CA LEU A 847 -16.72 2.67 -32.94
C LEU A 847 -16.90 4.18 -32.74
N ASN A 848 -15.91 4.86 -32.18
CA ASN A 848 -15.95 6.30 -32.01
C ASN A 848 -15.53 7.00 -33.31
N VAL A 849 -16.46 7.71 -33.95
CA VAL A 849 -16.20 8.46 -35.19
C VAL A 849 -16.16 9.95 -34.91
N TRP A 850 -15.06 10.60 -35.25
CA TRP A 850 -14.87 12.04 -35.11
C TRP A 850 -15.09 12.75 -36.43
N THR A 851 -15.56 13.99 -36.38
CA THR A 851 -15.62 14.88 -37.55
C THR A 851 -14.21 15.23 -38.02
N GLU A 852 -14.11 15.66 -39.28
CA GLU A 852 -12.86 16.16 -39.87
C GLU A 852 -12.58 17.60 -39.38
N GLY A 853 -11.35 18.06 -39.55
CA GLY A 853 -10.93 19.40 -39.13
C GLY A 853 -10.69 19.55 -37.62
N GLU A 854 -10.71 20.80 -37.18
CA GLU A 854 -10.46 21.22 -35.80
C GLU A 854 -11.70 21.93 -35.25
N GLU A 855 -12.06 21.65 -34.00
CA GLU A 855 -13.16 22.35 -33.32
C GLU A 855 -12.75 23.79 -33.01
N LYS A 856 -13.43 24.76 -33.62
CA LYS A 856 -13.26 26.18 -33.35
C LYS A 856 -14.55 26.76 -32.78
N THR A 857 -14.48 27.28 -31.56
CA THR A 857 -15.57 28.02 -30.92
C THR A 857 -15.37 29.51 -31.18
N LYS A 858 -16.37 30.17 -31.76
CA LYS A 858 -16.41 31.63 -31.91
C LYS A 858 -17.60 32.18 -31.13
N GLU A 859 -17.31 32.97 -30.12
CA GLU A 859 -18.31 33.61 -29.26
C GLU A 859 -18.42 35.10 -29.64
N ILE A 860 -19.63 35.63 -29.60
CA ILE A 860 -19.90 37.05 -29.89
C ILE A 860 -20.94 37.52 -28.87
N THR A 861 -20.61 38.55 -28.11
CA THR A 861 -21.48 39.15 -27.10
C THR A 861 -22.04 40.47 -27.60
N TYR A 862 -23.34 40.71 -27.38
CA TYR A 862 -24.02 41.95 -27.75
C TYR A 862 -24.70 42.55 -26.52
N ASN A 863 -24.42 43.82 -26.24
CA ASN A 863 -25.20 44.59 -25.27
C ASN A 863 -26.41 45.20 -25.97
N TYR A 864 -27.59 45.02 -25.40
CA TYR A 864 -28.84 45.50 -25.99
C TYR A 864 -29.72 46.17 -24.92
N ASP A 865 -30.09 47.43 -25.15
CA ASP A 865 -31.02 48.15 -24.31
C ASP A 865 -32.47 47.83 -24.72
N LEU A 866 -33.24 47.28 -23.76
CA LEU A 866 -34.64 46.93 -23.96
C LEU A 866 -35.56 48.16 -23.99
N ILE A 867 -35.09 49.32 -23.54
CA ILE A 867 -35.86 50.57 -23.48
C ILE A 867 -35.53 51.42 -24.71
N GLY A 868 -36.39 51.37 -25.74
CA GLY A 868 -36.27 52.22 -26.93
C GLY A 868 -35.37 51.69 -28.06
N GLY A 869 -34.82 50.48 -27.93
CA GLY A 869 -33.99 49.82 -28.95
C GLY A 869 -34.77 49.28 -30.17
N ALA A 870 -34.14 49.30 -31.36
CA ALA A 870 -34.67 48.67 -32.58
C ALA A 870 -34.46 47.15 -32.55
N PRO A 871 -35.38 46.31 -33.09
CA PRO A 871 -35.34 44.84 -32.92
C PRO A 871 -33.99 44.21 -33.32
N PHE A 872 -33.39 43.45 -32.40
CA PHE A 872 -32.13 42.74 -32.63
C PHE A 872 -32.30 41.55 -33.57
N ARG A 873 -31.55 41.51 -34.68
CA ARG A 873 -31.58 40.41 -35.66
C ARG A 873 -30.27 39.64 -35.67
N PHE A 874 -30.34 38.35 -35.39
CA PHE A 874 -29.19 37.44 -35.43
C PHE A 874 -29.22 36.58 -36.70
N TYR A 875 -28.18 36.66 -37.52
CA TYR A 875 -28.09 35.88 -38.76
C TYR A 875 -27.47 34.49 -38.48
N GLY A 876 -28.19 33.43 -38.85
CA GLY A 876 -27.82 32.04 -38.63
C GLY A 876 -26.65 31.50 -39.48
N ASN A 877 -26.03 32.33 -40.33
CA ASN A 877 -25.01 31.88 -41.27
C ASN A 877 -23.75 31.34 -40.56
N LEU A 878 -23.31 30.15 -40.94
CA LEU A 878 -22.08 29.53 -40.45
C LEU A 878 -20.86 30.08 -41.23
N PRO A 879 -19.65 30.11 -40.65
CA PRO A 879 -18.43 30.49 -41.35
C PRO A 879 -18.16 29.66 -42.62
N ASN A 880 -17.55 30.27 -43.64
CA ASN A 880 -17.23 29.58 -44.91
C ASN A 880 -16.28 28.37 -44.75
N GLU A 881 -15.51 28.33 -43.66
CA GLU A 881 -14.57 27.24 -43.34
C GLU A 881 -15.22 26.08 -42.56
N THR A 882 -16.54 26.14 -42.30
CA THR A 882 -17.24 25.09 -41.55
C THR A 882 -17.27 23.78 -42.35
N VAL A 883 -16.84 22.69 -41.72
CA VAL A 883 -16.85 21.35 -42.31
C VAL A 883 -18.28 20.97 -42.72
N PRO A 884 -18.55 20.65 -44.00
CA PRO A 884 -19.90 20.33 -44.46
C PRO A 884 -20.53 19.16 -43.71
N GLY A 885 -21.78 19.32 -43.27
CA GLY A 885 -22.52 18.31 -42.52
C GLY A 885 -21.95 17.99 -41.14
N SER A 886 -21.13 18.88 -40.57
CA SER A 886 -20.78 18.85 -39.14
C SER A 886 -21.96 19.32 -38.29
N SER A 887 -22.05 18.85 -37.05
CA SER A 887 -22.99 19.36 -36.06
C SER A 887 -22.52 20.71 -35.51
N SER A 888 -22.49 21.73 -36.38
CA SER A 888 -22.18 23.11 -36.00
C SER A 888 -23.41 23.73 -35.35
N ASN A 889 -23.36 23.91 -34.03
CA ASN A 889 -24.45 24.49 -33.26
C ASN A 889 -24.14 25.96 -32.95
N LYS A 890 -25.15 26.83 -33.06
CA LYS A 890 -25.12 28.18 -32.50
C LYS A 890 -25.93 28.16 -31.22
N PHE A 891 -25.28 28.46 -30.10
CA PHE A 891 -25.95 28.60 -28.81
C PHE A 891 -26.18 30.08 -28.52
N ILE A 892 -27.37 30.42 -28.03
CA ILE A 892 -27.72 31.79 -27.65
C ILE A 892 -28.05 31.75 -26.15
N LYS A 893 -27.30 32.54 -25.38
CA LYS A 893 -27.57 32.82 -23.97
C LYS A 893 -28.02 34.27 -23.89
N MET A 894 -29.16 34.51 -23.25
CA MET A 894 -29.64 35.86 -22.96
C MET A 894 -29.73 35.99 -21.45
N GLU A 895 -29.05 36.97 -20.90
CA GLU A 895 -29.13 37.32 -19.49
C GLU A 895 -29.73 38.71 -19.35
N GLY A 896 -30.65 38.87 -18.40
CA GLY A 896 -31.21 40.18 -18.08
C GLY A 896 -30.12 41.06 -17.48
N ALA A 897 -30.00 42.29 -17.97
CA ALA A 897 -29.10 43.27 -17.40
C ALA A 897 -29.39 43.46 -15.90
N GLY A 898 -28.39 43.23 -15.05
CA GLY A 898 -28.36 43.70 -13.66
C GLY A 898 -28.29 45.24 -13.53
N PHE A 899 -28.49 45.98 -14.62
CA PHE A 899 -28.44 47.45 -14.69
C PHE A 899 -29.79 48.11 -14.38
N GLY A 900 -30.59 47.53 -13.48
CA GLY A 900 -31.66 48.26 -12.79
C GLY A 900 -31.12 49.05 -11.60
N GLU A 901 -31.80 50.12 -11.18
CA GLU A 901 -31.45 50.94 -10.00
C GLU A 901 -31.52 50.18 -8.64
N SER A 902 -31.73 48.86 -8.64
CA SER A 902 -31.84 48.07 -7.41
C SER A 902 -30.48 47.74 -6.79
N SER A 903 -30.46 47.62 -5.47
CA SER A 903 -29.28 47.42 -4.60
C SER A 903 -28.55 46.08 -4.74
N THR A 904 -28.99 45.16 -5.60
CA THR A 904 -28.32 43.88 -5.84
C THR A 904 -27.91 43.78 -7.30
N ARG A 905 -26.82 44.47 -7.64
CA ARG A 905 -26.16 44.33 -8.95
C ARG A 905 -25.47 42.97 -8.99
N VAL A 906 -26.06 41.99 -9.65
CA VAL A 906 -25.38 40.72 -9.94
C VAL A 906 -24.40 40.99 -11.08
N LEU A 907 -23.08 40.97 -10.80
CA LEU A 907 -22.03 41.27 -11.80
C LEU A 907 -21.88 40.13 -12.82
N LEU A 908 -21.92 38.88 -12.37
CA LEU A 908 -21.95 37.67 -13.20
C LEU A 908 -23.01 36.71 -12.65
N SER A 909 -23.71 35.97 -13.52
CA SER A 909 -24.75 35.06 -13.05
C SER A 909 -24.18 33.84 -12.30
N ALA A 910 -24.89 33.38 -11.26
CA ALA A 910 -24.47 32.22 -10.47
C ALA A 910 -24.37 30.94 -11.33
N GLU A 911 -25.28 30.78 -12.29
CA GLU A 911 -25.31 29.64 -13.22
C GLU A 911 -24.13 29.67 -14.21
N GLY A 912 -23.77 30.86 -14.71
CA GLY A 912 -22.58 31.06 -15.54
C GLY A 912 -21.31 30.65 -14.78
N VAL A 913 -21.10 31.21 -13.59
CA VAL A 913 -19.90 30.93 -12.78
C VAL A 913 -19.82 29.46 -12.33
N ASN A 914 -20.95 28.80 -12.09
CA ASN A 914 -21.01 27.36 -11.80
C ASN A 914 -20.44 26.50 -12.94
N GLY A 915 -20.53 26.96 -14.21
CA GLY A 915 -19.93 26.31 -15.38
C GLY A 915 -18.39 26.27 -15.38
N LEU A 916 -17.75 27.09 -14.53
CA LEU A 916 -16.30 27.15 -14.35
C LEU A 916 -15.78 26.20 -13.26
N LEU A 917 -16.66 25.59 -12.46
CA LEU A 917 -16.30 24.59 -11.46
C LEU A 917 -15.93 23.28 -12.17
N ARG A 918 -14.73 23.17 -12.75
CA ARG A 918 -14.36 22.02 -13.57
C ARG A 918 -13.40 21.10 -12.83
N LEU A 919 -13.49 19.80 -13.09
CA LEU A 919 -12.56 18.84 -12.52
C LEU A 919 -11.15 19.04 -13.09
N PRO A 920 -10.13 19.38 -12.27
CA PRO A 920 -8.77 19.59 -12.77
C PRO A 920 -8.11 18.28 -13.22
N GLY A 921 -7.28 18.34 -14.27
CA GLY A 921 -6.55 17.16 -14.76
C GLY A 921 -5.50 17.46 -15.83
N GLY A 922 -4.77 16.44 -16.26
CA GLY A 922 -3.69 16.57 -17.26
C GLY A 922 -2.30 16.76 -16.63
N CYS A 923 -1.39 17.43 -17.34
CA CYS A 923 -0.08 17.87 -16.85
C CYS A 923 -0.22 19.00 -15.81
N ALA A 924 0.88 19.46 -15.20
CA ALA A 924 0.81 20.50 -14.17
C ALA A 924 0.10 21.77 -14.67
N GLU A 925 0.42 22.21 -15.89
CA GLU A 925 -0.19 23.38 -16.53
C GLU A 925 -1.70 23.20 -16.75
N LYS A 926 -2.11 22.10 -17.41
CA LYS A 926 -3.54 21.83 -17.64
C LYS A 926 -4.34 21.65 -16.34
N THR A 927 -3.71 21.07 -15.32
CA THR A 927 -4.32 20.95 -13.98
C THR A 927 -4.52 22.35 -13.39
N MET A 928 -3.48 23.19 -13.41
CA MET A 928 -3.53 24.52 -12.80
C MET A 928 -4.48 25.47 -13.55
N LYS A 929 -4.58 25.34 -14.88
CA LYS A 929 -5.57 26.03 -15.71
C LYS A 929 -7.00 25.86 -15.19
N LEU A 930 -7.42 24.61 -14.95
CA LEU A 930 -8.78 24.29 -14.49
C LEU A 930 -8.97 24.54 -12.99
N MET A 931 -7.94 24.25 -12.18
CA MET A 931 -7.99 24.45 -10.74
C MET A 931 -8.07 25.94 -10.38
N ALA A 932 -7.30 26.80 -11.06
CA ALA A 932 -7.35 28.25 -10.81
C ALA A 932 -8.73 28.84 -11.11
N GLN A 933 -9.35 28.46 -12.23
CA GLN A 933 -10.73 28.84 -12.56
C GLN A 933 -11.72 28.38 -11.50
N THR A 934 -11.60 27.13 -11.03
CA THR A 934 -12.50 26.55 -10.02
C THR A 934 -12.36 27.26 -8.67
N VAL A 935 -11.13 27.53 -8.22
CA VAL A 935 -10.87 28.22 -6.94
C VAL A 935 -11.40 29.66 -6.98
N LEU A 936 -11.24 30.37 -8.10
CA LEU A 936 -11.71 31.75 -8.22
C LEU A 936 -13.22 31.85 -8.43
N ALA A 937 -13.83 30.90 -9.12
CA ALA A 937 -15.28 30.76 -9.18
C ALA A 937 -15.88 30.48 -7.80
N LEU A 938 -15.30 29.53 -7.05
CA LEU A 938 -15.65 29.27 -5.64
C LEU A 938 -15.51 30.53 -4.79
N ARG A 939 -14.39 31.25 -4.94
CA ARG A 939 -14.13 32.51 -4.22
C ARG A 939 -15.15 33.59 -4.56
N TYR A 940 -15.49 33.76 -5.84
CA TYR A 940 -16.49 34.72 -6.29
C TYR A 940 -17.86 34.40 -5.68
N LEU A 941 -18.32 33.15 -5.80
CA LEU A 941 -19.62 32.71 -5.26
C LEU A 941 -19.69 32.80 -3.73
N ASP A 942 -18.59 32.50 -3.02
CA ASP A 942 -18.46 32.66 -1.57
C ASP A 942 -18.57 34.14 -1.16
N LEU A 943 -17.86 35.03 -1.84
CA LEU A 943 -17.79 36.45 -1.49
C LEU A 943 -19.06 37.23 -1.86
N SER A 944 -19.68 36.90 -3.00
CA SER A 944 -20.92 37.52 -3.49
C SER A 944 -22.20 36.89 -2.91
N GLN A 945 -22.06 35.84 -2.07
CA GLN A 945 -23.17 35.11 -1.45
C GLN A 945 -24.18 34.53 -2.47
N LEU A 946 -23.72 34.16 -3.66
CA LEU A 946 -24.59 33.69 -4.77
C LEU A 946 -24.94 32.20 -4.70
N TRP A 947 -24.40 31.44 -3.73
CA TRP A 947 -24.69 30.00 -3.57
C TRP A 947 -26.17 29.68 -3.36
N PHE A 948 -26.96 30.60 -2.80
CA PHE A 948 -28.40 30.41 -2.59
C PHE A 948 -29.20 30.30 -3.90
N GLN A 949 -28.60 30.71 -5.02
CA GLN A 949 -29.20 30.60 -6.35
C GLN A 949 -28.88 29.25 -7.01
N LEU A 950 -28.01 28.42 -6.41
CA LEU A 950 -27.57 27.12 -6.94
C LEU A 950 -28.16 25.95 -6.15
N PRO A 951 -28.24 24.74 -6.73
CA PRO A 951 -28.72 23.54 -6.04
C PRO A 951 -27.91 23.25 -4.77
N ALA A 952 -28.57 22.71 -3.74
CA ALA A 952 -27.90 22.25 -2.51
C ALA A 952 -26.78 21.25 -2.82
N GLY A 953 -25.64 21.37 -2.12
CA GLY A 953 -24.44 20.55 -2.35
C GLY A 953 -23.49 21.07 -3.44
N SER A 954 -23.83 22.14 -4.17
CA SER A 954 -22.95 22.70 -5.22
C SER A 954 -21.63 23.23 -4.67
N ARG A 955 -21.65 23.81 -3.47
CA ARG A 955 -20.45 24.26 -2.76
C ARG A 955 -19.56 23.10 -2.31
N ASP A 956 -20.15 22.01 -1.86
CA ASP A 956 -19.41 20.80 -1.45
C ASP A 956 -18.71 20.15 -2.65
N LEU A 957 -19.40 20.09 -3.79
CA LEU A 957 -18.84 19.62 -5.05
C LEU A 957 -17.67 20.51 -5.53
N ALA A 958 -17.78 21.83 -5.35
CA ALA A 958 -16.70 22.76 -5.67
C ALA A 958 -15.45 22.49 -4.82
N LEU A 959 -15.62 22.34 -3.50
CA LEU A 959 -14.55 22.02 -2.57
C LEU A 959 -13.91 20.66 -2.88
N GLN A 960 -14.72 19.64 -3.17
CA GLN A 960 -14.22 18.34 -3.59
C GLN A 960 -13.35 18.44 -4.85
N ARG A 961 -13.79 19.20 -5.86
CA ARG A 961 -13.00 19.43 -7.09
C ARG A 961 -11.70 20.17 -6.80
N THR A 962 -11.68 21.11 -5.86
CA THR A 962 -10.45 21.80 -5.45
C THR A 962 -9.50 20.87 -4.69
N ASP A 963 -10.00 19.95 -3.88
CA ASP A 963 -9.18 18.95 -3.19
C ASP A 963 -8.53 18.00 -4.19
N GLU A 964 -9.29 17.53 -5.17
CA GLU A 964 -8.78 16.68 -6.25
C GLU A 964 -7.71 17.42 -7.06
N GLY A 965 -7.94 18.71 -7.35
CA GLY A 965 -6.96 19.60 -7.96
C GLY A 965 -5.68 19.77 -7.13
N LEU A 966 -5.82 20.00 -5.83
CA LEU A 966 -4.71 20.15 -4.87
C LEU A 966 -3.86 18.89 -4.80
N THR A 967 -4.51 17.74 -4.62
CA THR A 967 -3.84 16.44 -4.60
C THR A 967 -3.07 16.21 -5.90
N ARG A 968 -3.63 16.61 -7.05
CA ARG A 968 -3.00 16.47 -8.35
C ARG A 968 -1.84 17.41 -8.56
N ILE A 969 -1.97 18.72 -8.32
CA ILE A 969 -0.90 19.69 -8.59
C ILE A 969 0.36 19.37 -7.76
N LEU A 970 0.18 18.94 -6.52
CA LEU A 970 1.28 18.55 -5.64
C LEU A 970 2.08 17.33 -6.14
N THR A 971 1.52 16.48 -7.02
CA THR A 971 2.29 15.40 -7.66
C THR A 971 3.36 15.92 -8.64
N PHE A 972 3.26 17.18 -9.04
CA PHE A 972 4.23 17.84 -9.92
C PHE A 972 5.21 18.76 -9.17
N LYS A 973 5.09 18.82 -7.83
CA LYS A 973 5.99 19.58 -6.97
C LYS A 973 7.33 18.87 -6.90
N LYS A 974 8.41 19.57 -7.25
CA LYS A 974 9.78 19.06 -7.16
C LYS A 974 10.32 19.16 -5.74
N ALA A 975 11.47 18.51 -5.49
CA ALA A 975 12.12 18.51 -4.18
C ALA A 975 12.50 19.92 -3.68
N ASP A 976 12.80 20.84 -4.60
CA ASP A 976 13.08 22.25 -4.31
C ASP A 976 11.80 23.09 -4.07
N GLY A 977 10.61 22.52 -4.28
CA GLY A 977 9.32 23.20 -4.15
C GLY A 977 8.81 23.85 -5.44
N SER A 978 9.53 23.75 -6.56
CA SER A 978 9.15 24.34 -7.84
C SER A 978 8.25 23.44 -8.68
N TYR A 979 7.61 24.02 -9.71
CA TYR A 979 6.73 23.32 -10.64
C TYR A 979 7.17 23.49 -12.10
N GLY A 980 7.03 22.43 -12.89
CA GLY A 980 7.12 22.44 -14.35
C GLY A 980 5.99 21.58 -14.94
N ALA A 981 5.81 21.56 -16.26
CA ALA A 981 4.73 20.81 -16.91
C ALA A 981 4.70 19.32 -16.49
N TRP A 982 5.88 18.72 -16.29
CA TRP A 982 6.09 17.42 -15.64
C TRP A 982 7.33 17.49 -14.74
N ILE A 983 7.51 16.49 -13.85
CA ILE A 983 8.66 16.41 -12.92
C ILE A 983 10.01 16.46 -13.67
N ALA A 984 10.09 15.80 -14.83
CA ALA A 984 11.32 15.71 -15.64
C ALA A 984 11.62 16.98 -16.48
N ILE A 985 10.66 17.89 -16.65
CA ILE A 985 10.84 19.13 -17.41
C ILE A 985 11.36 20.22 -16.46
N PRO A 986 12.26 21.13 -16.89
CA PRO A 986 12.70 22.28 -16.09
C PRO A 986 11.56 23.10 -15.49
N SER A 987 11.83 23.77 -14.36
CA SER A 987 10.81 24.50 -13.60
C SER A 987 10.49 25.86 -14.22
N SER A 988 9.20 26.21 -14.25
CA SER A 988 8.72 27.55 -14.61
C SER A 988 8.49 28.37 -13.34
N TYR A 989 9.11 29.55 -13.29
CA TYR A 989 8.91 30.48 -12.17
C TYR A 989 7.50 31.05 -12.18
N TRP A 990 6.96 31.31 -13.38
CA TRP A 990 5.60 31.79 -13.56
C TRP A 990 4.57 30.76 -13.07
N LEU A 991 4.68 29.50 -13.48
CA LEU A 991 3.78 28.43 -13.04
C LEU A 991 3.86 28.24 -11.52
N THR A 992 5.07 28.28 -10.97
CA THR A 992 5.28 28.15 -9.51
C THR A 992 4.60 29.30 -8.75
N ALA A 993 4.70 30.53 -9.25
CA ALA A 993 4.03 31.68 -8.66
C ALA A 993 2.50 31.62 -8.78
N LEU A 994 1.96 31.15 -9.92
CA LEU A 994 0.53 30.91 -10.06
C LEU A 994 0.02 29.88 -9.05
N VAL A 995 0.75 28.78 -8.87
CA VAL A 995 0.42 27.75 -7.86
C VAL A 995 0.41 28.37 -6.46
N VAL A 996 1.45 29.14 -6.09
CA VAL A 996 1.50 29.83 -4.79
C VAL A 996 0.30 30.76 -4.58
N LYS A 997 -0.03 31.58 -5.59
CA LYS A 997 -1.19 32.49 -5.54
C LYS A 997 -2.49 31.72 -5.32
N VAL A 998 -2.78 30.72 -6.16
CA VAL A 998 -4.05 29.99 -6.12
C VAL A 998 -4.19 29.15 -4.85
N LEU A 999 -3.11 28.51 -4.38
CA LEU A 999 -3.14 27.78 -3.11
C LEU A 999 -3.39 28.70 -1.92
N SER A 1000 -2.83 29.91 -1.94
CA SER A 1000 -3.07 30.91 -0.89
C SER A 1000 -4.53 31.38 -0.89
N LEU A 1001 -5.12 31.63 -2.06
CA LEU A 1001 -6.54 31.99 -2.19
C LEU A 1001 -7.48 30.86 -1.77
N LEU A 1002 -7.13 29.60 -2.06
CA LEU A 1002 -7.89 28.44 -1.62
C LEU A 1002 -7.82 28.27 -0.11
N ALA A 1003 -6.62 28.38 0.48
CA ALA A 1003 -6.42 28.28 1.92
C ALA A 1003 -7.25 29.34 2.68
N ASP A 1004 -7.30 30.57 2.17
CA ASP A 1004 -8.13 31.67 2.68
C ASP A 1004 -9.63 31.30 2.69
N ARG A 1005 -10.15 30.66 1.62
CA ARG A 1005 -11.54 30.20 1.57
C ARG A 1005 -11.83 28.98 2.46
N GLN A 1006 -10.89 28.04 2.56
CA GLN A 1006 -11.02 26.88 3.46
C GLN A 1006 -11.07 27.32 4.94
N MET A 1007 -10.30 28.34 5.34
CA MET A 1007 -10.30 28.86 6.71
C MET A 1007 -11.59 29.64 7.07
N ALA A 1008 -12.15 30.41 6.13
CA ALA A 1008 -13.37 31.20 6.35
C ALA A 1008 -14.63 30.35 6.64
N GLY A 1009 -14.65 29.08 6.20
CA GLY A 1009 -15.76 28.15 6.41
C GLY A 1009 -15.86 27.51 7.81
N ARG A 1010 -14.94 27.82 8.75
CA ARG A 1010 -14.89 27.20 10.09
C ARG A 1010 -15.84 27.83 11.13
N GLY A 1011 -16.70 28.76 10.73
CA GLY A 1011 -17.73 29.36 11.58
C GLY A 1011 -18.97 28.47 11.73
N GLY A 1012 -18.85 27.29 12.36
CA GLY A 1012 -20.02 26.44 12.65
C GLY A 1012 -19.76 24.94 12.84
N GLY A 1013 -18.94 24.55 13.81
CA GLY A 1013 -18.87 23.17 14.33
C GLY A 1013 -17.89 22.19 13.63
N PRO A 1014 -17.55 21.04 14.26
CA PRO A 1014 -16.43 20.17 13.88
C PRO A 1014 -16.67 19.22 12.68
N GLN A 1015 -17.74 19.37 11.89
CA GLN A 1015 -18.20 18.30 10.97
C GLN A 1015 -18.48 18.74 9.51
N GLY A 1016 -17.94 19.87 9.03
CA GLY A 1016 -18.34 20.40 7.72
C GLY A 1016 -17.59 19.91 6.47
N HIS A 1017 -16.30 19.55 6.57
CA HIS A 1017 -15.48 19.25 5.38
C HIS A 1017 -14.59 18.03 5.61
N ILE A 1018 -14.75 16.99 4.78
CA ILE A 1018 -14.02 15.72 4.82
C ILE A 1018 -12.97 15.73 3.68
N GLY A 1019 -12.18 16.79 3.59
CA GLY A 1019 -11.23 17.05 2.49
C GLY A 1019 -9.82 17.43 2.96
N ARG A 1020 -8.85 17.52 2.03
CA ARG A 1020 -7.46 17.88 2.35
C ARG A 1020 -7.30 19.40 2.35
N ASP A 1021 -7.16 19.98 3.54
CA ASP A 1021 -6.81 21.39 3.68
C ASP A 1021 -5.41 21.69 3.06
N VAL A 1022 -5.25 22.86 2.46
CA VAL A 1022 -3.94 23.37 2.05
C VAL A 1022 -3.07 23.59 3.30
N SER A 1023 -1.97 22.85 3.42
CA SER A 1023 -1.06 23.02 4.56
C SER A 1023 -0.14 24.23 4.35
N ASN A 1024 0.29 24.88 5.44
CA ASN A 1024 1.29 25.95 5.37
C ASN A 1024 2.60 25.47 4.70
N GLN A 1025 2.93 24.18 4.83
CA GLN A 1025 4.10 23.57 4.21
C GLN A 1025 3.95 23.42 2.69
N ASP A 1026 2.73 23.21 2.19
CA ASP A 1026 2.45 23.13 0.76
C ASP A 1026 2.84 24.42 0.04
N ILE A 1027 2.61 25.58 0.68
CA ILE A 1027 2.93 26.92 0.17
C ILE A 1027 4.38 27.33 0.48
N SER A 1028 4.84 27.14 1.73
CA SER A 1028 6.11 27.70 2.23
C SER A 1028 7.34 27.22 1.46
N THR A 1029 7.40 25.96 1.04
CA THR A 1029 8.54 25.46 0.25
C THR A 1029 8.61 26.11 -1.14
N SER A 1030 7.46 26.35 -1.78
CA SER A 1030 7.38 26.95 -3.11
C SER A 1030 7.68 28.45 -3.04
N VAL A 1031 7.27 29.13 -1.96
CA VAL A 1031 7.70 30.50 -1.66
C VAL A 1031 9.21 30.58 -1.49
N ARG A 1032 9.83 29.65 -0.73
CA ARG A 1032 11.28 29.63 -0.53
C ARG A 1032 12.05 29.48 -1.85
N PHE A 1033 11.54 28.66 -2.77
CA PHE A 1033 12.08 28.55 -4.12
C PHE A 1033 12.00 29.89 -4.88
N LEU A 1034 10.82 30.53 -4.92
CA LEU A 1034 10.65 31.83 -5.60
C LEU A 1034 11.56 32.90 -5.01
N MET A 1035 11.80 32.90 -3.70
CA MET A 1035 12.75 33.81 -3.07
C MET A 1035 14.20 33.55 -3.50
N SER A 1036 14.57 32.29 -3.71
CA SER A 1036 15.94 31.89 -4.10
C SER A 1036 16.31 32.26 -5.55
N VAL A 1037 15.31 32.42 -6.43
CA VAL A 1037 15.54 32.73 -7.86
C VAL A 1037 15.45 34.22 -8.18
N LYS A 1038 15.23 35.09 -7.18
CA LYS A 1038 15.21 36.56 -7.33
C LYS A 1038 16.60 37.07 -7.68
N LYS A 1039 16.72 37.97 -8.66
CA LYS A 1039 17.99 38.62 -9.01
C LYS A 1039 18.40 39.67 -7.97
N GLN A 1040 19.67 40.10 -8.02
CA GLN A 1040 20.21 41.13 -7.12
C GLN A 1040 19.48 42.48 -7.25
N ASP A 1041 19.01 42.82 -8.45
CA ASP A 1041 18.23 44.02 -8.74
C ASP A 1041 16.76 43.93 -8.29
N GLY A 1042 16.32 42.77 -7.77
CA GLY A 1042 14.95 42.53 -7.34
C GLY A 1042 14.00 42.02 -8.44
N SER A 1043 14.49 41.87 -9.67
CA SER A 1043 13.69 41.39 -10.81
C SER A 1043 13.64 39.86 -10.93
N TYR A 1044 12.65 39.38 -11.68
CA TYR A 1044 12.46 37.98 -12.03
C TYR A 1044 12.44 37.79 -13.55
N SER A 1045 13.05 36.71 -14.03
CA SER A 1045 12.97 36.31 -15.43
C SER A 1045 12.86 34.78 -15.51
N ASP A 1046 11.85 34.27 -16.21
CA ASP A 1046 11.58 32.83 -16.32
C ASP A 1046 12.32 32.22 -17.52
N PRO A 1047 13.33 31.36 -17.30
CA PRO A 1047 14.06 30.72 -18.39
C PRO A 1047 13.25 29.63 -19.11
N HIS A 1048 12.19 29.12 -18.48
CA HIS A 1048 11.41 27.99 -19.00
C HIS A 1048 9.90 28.29 -18.91
N PRO A 1049 9.37 29.18 -19.76
CA PRO A 1049 7.96 29.55 -19.73
C PRO A 1049 7.04 28.37 -20.08
N VAL A 1050 5.79 28.44 -19.63
CA VAL A 1050 4.77 27.41 -19.84
C VAL A 1050 4.47 27.12 -21.31
N TYR A 1051 4.07 25.88 -21.60
CA TYR A 1051 3.65 25.46 -22.95
C TYR A 1051 2.23 25.94 -23.29
N HIS A 1052 1.33 25.93 -22.31
CA HIS A 1052 -0.01 26.50 -22.41
C HIS A 1052 0.05 28.03 -22.36
N ARG A 1053 0.30 28.61 -23.53
CA ARG A 1053 0.43 30.05 -23.80
C ARG A 1053 -0.83 30.87 -23.52
N GLU A 1054 -1.95 30.24 -23.25
CA GLU A 1054 -3.15 30.91 -22.75
C GLU A 1054 -3.10 31.22 -21.24
N MET A 1055 -2.09 30.68 -20.53
CA MET A 1055 -1.95 30.83 -19.08
C MET A 1055 -1.05 32.00 -18.68
N ASP A 1056 0.05 32.27 -19.39
CA ASP A 1056 1.00 33.36 -19.10
C ASP A 1056 0.47 34.78 -19.45
N GLY A 1057 -0.75 34.87 -19.99
CA GLY A 1057 -1.46 36.12 -20.22
C GLY A 1057 -0.68 37.12 -21.07
N GLY A 1058 -0.75 38.38 -20.68
CA GLY A 1058 0.00 39.47 -21.31
C GLY A 1058 1.51 39.51 -21.00
N ILE A 1059 2.12 38.56 -20.29
CA ILE A 1059 3.54 38.61 -19.86
C ILE A 1059 4.50 38.25 -21.02
N ARG A 1060 4.51 39.08 -22.07
CA ARG A 1060 5.32 38.93 -23.30
C ARG A 1060 5.73 40.29 -23.86
N GLY A 1061 6.62 40.30 -24.85
CA GLY A 1061 7.02 41.53 -25.54
C GLY A 1061 7.82 42.51 -24.67
N ALA A 1062 7.74 43.80 -24.98
CA ALA A 1062 8.40 44.86 -24.21
C ALA A 1062 7.85 44.89 -22.77
N GLY A 1063 8.73 44.94 -21.77
CA GLY A 1063 8.35 44.94 -20.34
C GLY A 1063 7.99 43.56 -19.76
N LYS A 1064 8.35 42.45 -20.42
CA LYS A 1064 8.04 41.08 -19.93
C LYS A 1064 8.60 40.78 -18.54
N ASP A 1065 9.84 41.17 -18.25
CA ASP A 1065 10.50 40.88 -16.96
C ASP A 1065 9.91 41.75 -15.84
N ILE A 1066 9.47 42.97 -16.17
CA ILE A 1066 8.75 43.87 -15.26
C ILE A 1066 7.39 43.25 -14.91
N SER A 1067 6.63 42.82 -15.91
CA SER A 1067 5.32 42.18 -15.71
C SER A 1067 5.44 40.85 -14.94
N MET A 1068 6.48 40.06 -15.21
CA MET A 1068 6.80 38.84 -14.46
C MET A 1068 7.10 39.15 -12.98
N THR A 1069 7.90 40.18 -12.74
CA THR A 1069 8.26 40.63 -11.39
C THR A 1069 7.03 41.08 -10.61
N ALA A 1070 6.15 41.87 -11.25
CA ALA A 1070 4.87 42.28 -10.65
C ALA A 1070 3.96 41.09 -10.32
N PHE A 1071 3.82 40.12 -11.24
CA PHE A 1071 3.02 38.92 -11.00
C PHE A 1071 3.52 38.08 -9.82
N ILE A 1072 4.84 37.82 -9.77
CA ILE A 1072 5.45 37.03 -8.69
C ILE A 1072 5.32 37.77 -7.35
N ALA A 1073 5.54 39.09 -7.33
CA ALA A 1073 5.37 39.90 -6.12
C ALA A 1073 3.92 39.83 -5.58
N VAL A 1074 2.91 39.92 -6.45
CA VAL A 1074 1.50 39.74 -6.07
C VAL A 1074 1.24 38.34 -5.51
N ALA A 1075 1.78 37.29 -6.13
CA ALA A 1075 1.63 35.92 -5.64
C ALA A 1075 2.24 35.74 -4.25
N LEU A 1076 3.42 36.32 -4.01
CA LEU A 1076 4.09 36.31 -2.71
C LEU A 1076 3.30 37.09 -1.64
N GLN A 1077 2.69 38.22 -2.02
CA GLN A 1077 1.86 39.03 -1.13
C GLN A 1077 0.67 38.23 -0.59
N HIS A 1078 -0.01 37.46 -1.45
CA HIS A 1078 -1.11 36.57 -1.02
C HIS A 1078 -0.65 35.42 -0.10
N ALA A 1079 0.61 35.01 -0.20
CA ALA A 1079 1.15 33.91 0.60
C ALA A 1079 1.56 34.31 2.03
N ILE A 1080 1.71 35.61 2.34
CA ILE A 1080 2.16 36.13 3.64
C ILE A 1080 1.41 35.53 4.85
N PRO A 1081 0.07 35.35 4.84
CA PRO A 1081 -0.65 34.77 5.97
C PRO A 1081 -0.32 33.29 6.22
N PHE A 1082 0.19 32.57 5.20
CA PHE A 1082 0.32 31.11 5.16
C PHE A 1082 1.77 30.60 5.25
N VAL A 1083 2.74 31.51 5.40
CA VAL A 1083 4.16 31.19 5.57
C VAL A 1083 4.59 31.28 7.04
N GLU A 1084 5.67 30.57 7.37
CA GLU A 1084 6.27 30.58 8.71
C GLU A 1084 6.64 32.00 9.19
N GLN A 1085 6.54 32.25 10.49
CA GLN A 1085 6.83 33.57 11.08
C GLN A 1085 8.27 34.06 10.79
N SER A 1086 9.22 33.14 10.68
CA SER A 1086 10.61 33.39 10.26
C SER A 1086 10.69 33.94 8.84
N MET A 1087 9.83 33.44 7.93
CA MET A 1087 9.78 33.83 6.53
C MET A 1087 8.97 35.10 6.29
N LYS A 1088 8.06 35.51 7.19
CA LYS A 1088 7.26 36.74 6.99
C LYS A 1088 8.12 37.99 6.83
N ASN A 1089 9.24 38.06 7.55
CA ASN A 1089 10.20 39.17 7.43
C ASN A 1089 10.98 39.13 6.11
N ASP A 1090 11.26 37.93 5.59
CA ASP A 1090 11.92 37.75 4.28
C ASP A 1090 10.95 37.88 3.10
N VAL A 1091 9.67 37.51 3.27
CA VAL A 1091 8.61 37.73 2.26
C VAL A 1091 8.19 39.21 2.23
N ALA A 1092 8.35 39.96 3.34
CA ALA A 1092 8.35 41.42 3.31
C ALA A 1092 9.48 42.02 2.45
N SER A 1093 10.46 41.22 1.99
CA SER A 1093 11.42 41.57 0.92
C SER A 1093 10.78 41.60 -0.49
N ILE A 1094 9.46 41.81 -0.60
CA ILE A 1094 8.88 42.39 -1.83
C ILE A 1094 9.43 43.82 -2.04
N ALA A 1095 9.94 44.48 -1.01
CA ALA A 1095 10.52 45.83 -1.06
C ALA A 1095 11.57 46.03 -2.18
N SER A 1096 12.42 45.04 -2.47
CA SER A 1096 13.38 45.12 -3.58
C SER A 1096 12.69 45.04 -4.94
N SER A 1097 11.68 44.18 -5.06
CA SER A 1097 10.90 44.02 -6.29
C SER A 1097 10.00 45.23 -6.53
N THR A 1098 9.37 45.81 -5.50
CA THR A 1098 8.62 47.06 -5.63
C THR A 1098 9.52 48.26 -5.91
N SER A 1099 10.73 48.30 -5.34
CA SER A 1099 11.73 49.33 -5.69
C SER A 1099 12.15 49.23 -7.16
N TYR A 1100 12.40 48.01 -7.65
CA TYR A 1100 12.67 47.75 -9.07
C TYR A 1100 11.49 48.18 -9.95
N LEU A 1101 10.26 47.82 -9.60
CA LEU A 1101 9.07 48.21 -10.36
C LEU A 1101 8.91 49.73 -10.39
N LEU A 1102 9.06 50.41 -9.25
CA LEU A 1102 8.97 51.87 -9.13
C LEU A 1102 9.98 52.61 -10.02
N SER A 1103 11.23 52.13 -10.09
CA SER A 1103 12.26 52.78 -10.89
C SER A 1103 12.04 52.66 -12.40
N HIS A 1104 11.19 51.73 -12.85
CA HIS A 1104 10.92 51.48 -14.27
C HIS A 1104 9.51 51.90 -14.72
N VAL A 1105 8.67 52.47 -13.83
CA VAL A 1105 7.30 52.93 -14.17
C VAL A 1105 7.31 53.91 -15.36
N GLY A 1106 8.26 54.86 -15.37
CA GLY A 1106 8.36 55.87 -16.43
C GLY A 1106 8.75 55.34 -17.81
N GLU A 1107 9.27 54.11 -17.89
CA GLU A 1107 9.70 53.45 -19.13
C GLU A 1107 8.61 52.53 -19.72
N LEU A 1108 7.47 52.37 -19.03
CA LEU A 1108 6.39 51.49 -19.45
C LEU A 1108 5.44 52.17 -20.43
N GLU A 1109 5.54 51.80 -21.71
CA GLU A 1109 4.63 52.28 -22.76
C GLU A 1109 3.43 51.34 -22.99
N ARG A 1110 3.58 50.05 -22.66
CA ARG A 1110 2.59 49.02 -22.92
C ARG A 1110 1.50 48.98 -21.83
N PRO A 1111 0.20 49.19 -22.16
CA PRO A 1111 -0.89 49.26 -21.18
C PRO A 1111 -0.98 48.06 -20.23
N TYR A 1112 -0.77 46.84 -20.72
CA TYR A 1112 -0.74 45.64 -19.87
C TYR A 1112 0.33 45.72 -18.77
N ALA A 1113 1.56 46.09 -19.14
CA ALA A 1113 2.68 46.17 -18.21
C ALA A 1113 2.48 47.28 -17.18
N VAL A 1114 1.88 48.41 -17.57
CA VAL A 1114 1.48 49.48 -16.66
C VAL A 1114 0.40 48.99 -15.68
N ALA A 1115 -0.61 48.26 -16.15
CA ALA A 1115 -1.75 47.81 -15.34
C ALA A 1115 -1.34 46.84 -14.22
N ILE A 1116 -0.59 45.78 -14.56
CA ILE A 1116 -0.13 44.80 -13.56
C ILE A 1116 0.87 45.42 -12.58
N THR A 1117 1.72 46.35 -13.05
CA THR A 1117 2.67 47.07 -12.20
C THR A 1117 1.95 48.01 -11.24
N ALA A 1118 0.97 48.79 -11.71
CA ALA A 1118 0.17 49.67 -10.87
C ALA A 1118 -0.60 48.88 -9.80
N TYR A 1119 -1.19 47.74 -10.17
CA TYR A 1119 -1.86 46.85 -9.22
C TYR A 1119 -0.90 46.31 -8.16
N CYS A 1120 0.25 45.78 -8.60
CA CYS A 1120 1.27 45.28 -7.69
C CYS A 1120 1.73 46.38 -6.72
N LEU A 1121 2.00 47.60 -7.20
CA LEU A 1121 2.41 48.70 -6.34
C LEU A 1121 1.31 49.11 -5.36
N ALA A 1122 0.04 49.12 -5.78
CA ALA A 1122 -1.09 49.47 -4.93
C ALA A 1122 -1.32 48.47 -3.77
N VAL A 1123 -1.01 47.18 -3.97
CA VAL A 1123 -1.24 46.13 -2.95
C VAL A 1123 0.02 45.75 -2.17
N CYS A 1124 1.20 45.91 -2.76
CA CYS A 1124 2.47 45.50 -2.15
C CYS A 1124 3.21 46.65 -1.45
N LEU A 1125 2.94 47.93 -1.77
CA LEU A 1125 3.57 49.05 -1.07
C LEU A 1125 2.91 49.30 0.29
N PRO A 1126 3.69 49.56 1.35
CA PRO A 1126 3.15 49.99 2.64
C PRO A 1126 2.46 51.37 2.57
N ASP A 1127 2.96 52.25 1.70
CA ASP A 1127 2.40 53.57 1.44
C ASP A 1127 1.82 53.62 0.02
N ILE A 1128 0.49 53.72 -0.05
CA ILE A 1128 -0.27 53.75 -1.30
C ILE A 1128 0.00 55.02 -2.11
N ASP A 1129 0.52 56.08 -1.49
CA ASP A 1129 0.85 57.33 -2.20
C ASP A 1129 2.00 57.14 -3.19
N GLY A 1130 2.92 56.21 -2.90
CA GLY A 1130 3.98 55.79 -3.82
C GLY A 1130 3.47 55.12 -5.10
N ALA A 1131 2.25 54.57 -5.11
CA ALA A 1131 1.63 53.95 -6.28
C ALA A 1131 0.87 54.95 -7.18
N LYS A 1132 0.59 56.17 -6.69
CA LYS A 1132 -0.17 57.20 -7.44
C LYS A 1132 0.41 57.55 -8.82
N PRO A 1133 1.74 57.64 -9.03
CA PRO A 1133 2.30 57.90 -10.36
C PRO A 1133 1.93 56.82 -11.37
N ALA A 1134 2.06 55.53 -10.99
CA ALA A 1134 1.69 54.41 -11.83
C ALA A 1134 0.17 54.38 -12.11
N TRP A 1135 -0.65 54.72 -11.12
CA TRP A 1135 -2.10 54.83 -11.31
C TRP A 1135 -2.48 55.94 -12.30
N LYS A 1136 -1.87 57.14 -12.19
CA LYS A 1136 -2.11 58.24 -13.14
C LYS A 1136 -1.70 57.89 -14.57
N GLN A 1137 -0.56 57.23 -14.73
CA GLN A 1137 -0.11 56.75 -16.04
C GLN A 1137 -1.08 55.73 -16.62
N LEU A 1138 -1.61 54.81 -15.81
CA LEU A 1138 -2.63 53.88 -16.25
C LEU A 1138 -3.92 54.60 -16.66
N GLN A 1139 -4.39 55.57 -15.88
CA GLN A 1139 -5.58 56.38 -16.22
C GLN A 1139 -5.44 57.10 -17.56
N ALA A 1140 -4.24 57.57 -17.92
CA ALA A 1140 -3.98 58.23 -19.18
C ALA A 1140 -4.08 57.32 -20.42
N LEU A 1141 -4.00 55.99 -20.22
CA LEU A 1141 -4.09 54.97 -21.27
C LEU A 1141 -5.51 54.42 -21.46
N ALA A 1142 -6.50 54.92 -20.73
CA ALA A 1142 -7.87 54.44 -20.79
C ALA A 1142 -8.57 54.86 -22.09
N ALA A 1143 -9.29 53.93 -22.72
CA ALA A 1143 -10.23 54.20 -23.79
C ALA A 1143 -11.66 54.13 -23.25
N GLU A 1144 -12.49 55.11 -23.59
CA GLU A 1144 -13.90 55.19 -23.19
C GLU A 1144 -14.81 54.84 -24.37
N ASP A 1145 -15.85 54.04 -24.12
CA ASP A 1145 -16.89 53.70 -25.10
C ASP A 1145 -18.11 54.64 -25.02
N ASP A 1146 -19.04 54.49 -25.97
CA ASP A 1146 -20.24 55.34 -26.07
C ASP A 1146 -21.17 55.25 -24.84
N ASN A 1147 -21.01 54.22 -24.00
CA ASN A 1147 -21.79 54.02 -22.78
C ASN A 1147 -21.08 54.55 -21.51
N GLY A 1148 -19.94 55.23 -21.67
CA GLY A 1148 -19.12 55.76 -20.57
C GLY A 1148 -18.29 54.68 -19.85
N CYS A 1149 -18.19 53.47 -20.41
CA CYS A 1149 -17.45 52.36 -19.84
C CYS A 1149 -16.02 52.36 -20.38
N ARG A 1150 -15.05 52.01 -19.53
CA ARG A 1150 -13.62 52.20 -19.82
C ARG A 1150 -12.89 50.87 -19.95
N SER A 1151 -11.99 50.81 -20.93
CA SER A 1151 -11.16 49.64 -21.25
C SER A 1151 -9.71 50.06 -21.54
N TRP A 1152 -8.78 49.14 -21.34
CA TRP A 1152 -7.36 49.35 -21.59
C TRP A 1152 -6.87 48.37 -22.65
N LYS A 1153 -6.76 48.86 -23.89
CA LYS A 1153 -6.37 48.07 -25.07
C LYS A 1153 -4.86 48.00 -25.18
N ASP A 1154 -4.32 46.79 -25.30
CA ASP A 1154 -2.88 46.57 -25.38
C ASP A 1154 -2.31 46.82 -26.79
N ASP A 1155 -3.09 46.54 -27.86
CA ASP A 1155 -2.76 46.85 -29.26
C ASP A 1155 -3.82 47.78 -29.89
N PRO A 1156 -3.47 49.02 -30.30
CA PRO A 1156 -4.37 49.96 -30.95
C PRO A 1156 -4.81 49.56 -32.38
N GLN A 1157 -4.05 48.69 -33.07
CA GLN A 1157 -4.31 48.32 -34.47
C GLN A 1157 -5.16 47.05 -34.64
N SER A 1158 -5.43 46.31 -33.56
CA SER A 1158 -6.32 45.15 -33.60
C SER A 1158 -7.78 45.62 -33.81
N SER A 1159 -8.30 45.37 -35.01
CA SER A 1159 -9.65 45.77 -35.46
C SER A 1159 -10.77 44.82 -35.04
N SER A 1160 -10.52 43.92 -34.09
CA SER A 1160 -11.55 43.12 -33.43
C SER A 1160 -11.72 43.58 -31.99
N GLN A 1161 -12.93 44.04 -31.64
CA GLN A 1161 -13.41 43.93 -30.26
C GLN A 1161 -13.15 42.48 -29.79
N GLN A 1162 -12.44 42.37 -28.66
CA GLN A 1162 -12.16 41.18 -27.84
C GLN A 1162 -10.80 40.49 -28.06
N ASP A 1163 -9.76 41.08 -27.46
CA ASP A 1163 -8.49 40.44 -27.13
C ASP A 1163 -8.50 40.04 -25.63
N ALA A 1164 -8.12 38.79 -25.31
CA ALA A 1164 -8.01 38.28 -23.94
C ALA A 1164 -7.06 39.15 -23.08
N ILE A 1165 -6.02 39.73 -23.69
CA ILE A 1165 -5.08 40.62 -22.98
C ILE A 1165 -5.76 41.94 -22.56
N THR A 1166 -6.72 42.43 -23.34
CA THR A 1166 -7.49 43.65 -23.00
C THR A 1166 -8.40 43.41 -21.78
N VAL A 1167 -9.00 42.22 -21.69
CA VAL A 1167 -9.80 41.80 -20.52
C VAL A 1167 -8.90 41.70 -19.29
N GLU A 1168 -7.75 41.03 -19.39
CA GLU A 1168 -6.79 40.91 -18.30
C GLU A 1168 -6.27 42.30 -17.85
N THR A 1169 -5.91 43.18 -18.79
CA THR A 1169 -5.44 44.55 -18.52
C THR A 1169 -6.50 45.36 -17.79
N THR A 1170 -7.74 45.32 -18.27
CA THR A 1170 -8.86 46.06 -17.67
C THR A 1170 -9.22 45.50 -16.29
N ALA A 1171 -9.10 44.19 -16.08
CA ALA A 1171 -9.28 43.57 -14.77
C ALA A 1171 -8.21 44.00 -13.76
N TYR A 1172 -6.94 44.11 -14.18
CA TYR A 1172 -5.89 44.72 -13.34
C TYR A 1172 -6.15 46.21 -13.06
N ALA A 1173 -6.67 46.97 -14.03
CA ALA A 1173 -7.07 48.36 -13.83
C ALA A 1173 -8.22 48.49 -12.81
N LEU A 1174 -9.23 47.61 -12.88
CA LEU A 1174 -10.31 47.53 -11.89
C LEU A 1174 -9.77 47.22 -10.49
N LEU A 1175 -8.90 46.20 -10.35
CA LEU A 1175 -8.25 45.86 -9.09
C LEU A 1175 -7.44 47.04 -8.53
N THR A 1176 -6.73 47.78 -9.39
CA THR A 1176 -5.96 48.97 -9.01
C THR A 1176 -6.87 50.09 -8.52
N ALA A 1177 -7.97 50.37 -9.22
CA ALA A 1177 -8.97 51.38 -8.81
C ALA A 1177 -9.58 51.03 -7.45
N VAL A 1178 -9.93 49.76 -7.23
CA VAL A 1178 -10.46 49.26 -5.95
C VAL A 1178 -9.43 49.38 -4.83
N ALA A 1179 -8.15 49.08 -5.10
CA ALA A 1179 -7.07 49.25 -4.12
C ALA A 1179 -6.88 50.73 -3.71
N HIS A 1180 -7.00 51.66 -4.67
CA HIS A 1180 -6.96 53.10 -4.43
C HIS A 1180 -8.27 53.70 -3.88
N GLN A 1181 -9.32 52.89 -3.70
CA GLN A 1181 -10.66 53.33 -3.31
C GLN A 1181 -11.29 54.35 -4.28
N ASP A 1182 -10.89 54.33 -5.55
CA ASP A 1182 -11.40 55.18 -6.63
C ASP A 1182 -12.60 54.51 -7.33
N PHE A 1183 -13.72 54.42 -6.61
CA PHE A 1183 -14.92 53.71 -7.08
C PHE A 1183 -15.56 54.25 -8.36
N PRO A 1184 -15.53 55.56 -8.69
CA PRO A 1184 -15.97 56.04 -9.99
C PRO A 1184 -15.21 55.39 -11.15
N TRP A 1185 -13.89 55.26 -11.04
CA TRP A 1185 -13.08 54.55 -12.04
C TRP A 1185 -13.35 53.05 -12.05
N ALA A 1186 -13.58 52.45 -10.87
CA ALA A 1186 -13.96 51.04 -10.75
C ALA A 1186 -15.33 50.73 -11.38
N ASP A 1187 -16.32 51.63 -11.26
CA ASP A 1187 -17.64 51.50 -11.89
C ASP A 1187 -17.52 51.48 -13.42
N ASN A 1188 -16.70 52.35 -14.00
CA ASN A 1188 -16.52 52.40 -15.45
C ASN A 1188 -15.77 51.18 -16.00
N ALA A 1189 -14.77 50.67 -15.27
CA ALA A 1189 -14.02 49.47 -15.67
C ALA A 1189 -14.85 48.18 -15.52
N SER A 1190 -15.59 48.05 -14.41
CA SER A 1190 -16.47 46.89 -14.16
C SER A 1190 -17.61 46.81 -15.17
N CYS A 1191 -18.18 47.94 -15.58
CA CYS A 1191 -19.19 48.00 -16.64
C CYS A 1191 -18.67 47.32 -17.92
N TRP A 1192 -17.48 47.68 -18.37
CA TRP A 1192 -16.92 47.13 -19.61
C TRP A 1192 -16.58 45.64 -19.48
N LEU A 1193 -16.02 45.23 -18.32
CA LEU A 1193 -15.65 43.83 -18.06
C LEU A 1193 -16.84 42.88 -18.06
N VAL A 1194 -17.94 43.24 -17.41
CA VAL A 1194 -19.16 42.40 -17.39
C VAL A 1194 -19.69 42.16 -18.80
N ALA A 1195 -19.57 43.15 -19.69
CA ALA A 1195 -19.95 43.03 -21.09
C ALA A 1195 -19.05 42.08 -21.92
N GLN A 1196 -17.93 41.58 -21.36
CA GLN A 1196 -17.03 40.63 -22.00
C GLN A 1196 -17.23 39.18 -21.54
N GLU A 1197 -18.24 38.89 -20.71
CA GLU A 1197 -18.57 37.51 -20.33
C GLU A 1197 -18.90 36.67 -21.58
N ASN A 1198 -18.39 35.44 -21.59
CA ASN A 1198 -18.65 34.47 -22.62
C ASN A 1198 -19.82 33.54 -22.30
N TYR A 1199 -20.19 32.67 -23.25
CA TYR A 1199 -21.33 31.76 -23.08
C TYR A 1199 -21.19 30.84 -21.85
N GLY A 1200 -19.97 30.41 -21.54
CA GLY A 1200 -19.66 29.48 -20.46
C GLY A 1200 -19.48 30.11 -19.08
N GLY A 1201 -19.76 31.41 -18.92
CA GLY A 1201 -19.61 32.13 -17.65
C GLY A 1201 -18.19 32.60 -17.31
N GLY A 1202 -17.24 32.43 -18.24
CA GLY A 1202 -15.87 32.92 -18.13
C GLY A 1202 -15.58 33.99 -19.17
N PHE A 1203 -14.30 34.12 -19.54
CA PHE A 1203 -13.81 35.08 -20.52
C PHE A 1203 -13.01 34.34 -21.62
N MET A 1204 -12.30 35.07 -22.48
CA MET A 1204 -11.71 34.55 -23.72
C MET A 1204 -10.60 33.50 -23.49
N SER A 1205 -9.84 33.63 -22.40
CA SER A 1205 -8.70 32.80 -22.06
C SER A 1205 -8.79 32.23 -20.65
N THR A 1206 -7.74 31.55 -20.20
CA THR A 1206 -7.63 31.07 -18.82
C THR A 1206 -7.29 32.23 -17.89
N GLN A 1207 -6.28 33.00 -18.25
CA GLN A 1207 -5.68 34.00 -17.38
C GLN A 1207 -6.58 35.24 -17.19
N ASP A 1208 -7.21 35.72 -18.26
CA ASP A 1208 -8.18 36.82 -18.19
C ASP A 1208 -9.39 36.44 -17.32
N THR A 1209 -9.89 35.20 -17.42
CA THR A 1209 -10.98 34.69 -16.59
C THR A 1209 -10.61 34.69 -15.13
N ILE A 1210 -9.40 34.20 -14.80
CA ILE A 1210 -8.87 34.19 -13.43
C ILE A 1210 -8.82 35.61 -12.87
N VAL A 1211 -8.21 36.55 -13.59
CA VAL A 1211 -8.02 37.93 -13.10
C VAL A 1211 -9.34 38.70 -13.07
N ALA A 1212 -10.23 38.52 -14.04
CA ALA A 1212 -11.53 39.17 -14.08
C ALA A 1212 -12.47 38.70 -12.95
N LEU A 1213 -12.51 37.39 -12.66
CA LEU A 1213 -13.26 36.87 -11.51
C LEU A 1213 -12.73 37.42 -10.19
N GLU A 1214 -11.41 37.51 -10.05
CA GLU A 1214 -10.78 38.12 -8.88
C GLU A 1214 -11.17 39.60 -8.75
N ALA A 1215 -11.05 40.36 -9.84
CA ALA A 1215 -11.36 41.79 -9.88
C ALA A 1215 -12.83 42.08 -9.56
N LEU A 1216 -13.75 41.33 -10.15
CA LEU A 1216 -15.18 41.50 -9.94
C LEU A 1216 -15.59 41.08 -8.52
N ALA A 1217 -14.99 40.02 -7.95
CA ALA A 1217 -15.27 39.63 -6.56
C ALA A 1217 -14.77 40.70 -5.56
N GLU A 1218 -13.55 41.23 -5.76
CA GLU A 1218 -12.99 42.27 -4.89
C GLU A 1218 -13.79 43.57 -4.97
N TYR A 1219 -14.20 43.95 -6.18
CA TYR A 1219 -15.02 45.14 -6.42
C TYR A 1219 -16.39 45.02 -5.73
N ASP A 1220 -17.09 43.89 -5.89
CA ASP A 1220 -18.41 43.66 -5.30
C ASP A 1220 -18.38 43.77 -3.77
N VAL A 1221 -17.36 43.17 -3.13
CA VAL A 1221 -17.20 43.18 -1.67
C VAL A 1221 -16.84 44.57 -1.13
N LYS A 1222 -16.01 45.34 -1.85
CA LYS A 1222 -15.47 46.61 -1.36
C LYS A 1222 -16.30 47.84 -1.75
N LYS A 1223 -17.23 47.71 -2.69
CA LYS A 1223 -18.06 48.83 -3.13
C LYS A 1223 -18.97 49.34 -2.00
N PRO A 1224 -18.98 50.65 -1.69
CA PRO A 1224 -19.89 51.21 -0.70
C PRO A 1224 -21.35 51.13 -1.17
N ALA A 1225 -22.26 50.72 -0.28
CA ALA A 1225 -23.69 50.70 -0.55
C ALA A 1225 -24.21 52.12 -0.85
N LYS A 1226 -24.91 52.32 -1.98
CA LYS A 1226 -25.55 53.61 -2.28
C LYS A 1226 -26.64 53.89 -1.24
N SER A 1227 -26.60 55.08 -0.61
CA SER A 1227 -27.69 55.56 0.23
C SER A 1227 -28.90 55.92 -0.64
N PHE A 1228 -30.05 55.32 -0.37
CA PHE A 1228 -31.29 55.66 -1.07
C PHE A 1228 -31.82 57.01 -0.58
N ASN A 1229 -31.87 58.00 -1.48
CA ASN A 1229 -32.88 59.05 -1.36
C ASN A 1229 -34.21 58.46 -1.85
N LYS A 1230 -35.17 58.35 -0.93
CA LYS A 1230 -36.58 58.01 -1.20
C LYS A 1230 -37.10 58.84 -2.37
N ILE A 1231 -37.44 58.23 -3.52
CA ILE A 1231 -38.48 58.75 -4.42
C ILE A 1231 -39.31 57.61 -5.03
N ASN A 1232 -40.60 57.70 -4.70
CA ASN A 1232 -41.83 57.28 -5.37
C ASN A 1232 -41.98 55.86 -5.94
N THR A 1233 -42.74 55.09 -5.16
CA THR A 1233 -43.75 54.12 -5.61
C THR A 1233 -44.46 54.58 -6.90
N LEU A 1234 -44.11 53.96 -8.02
CA LEU A 1234 -44.99 53.83 -9.18
C LEU A 1234 -45.66 52.46 -9.10
N HIS A 1235 -46.98 52.48 -8.94
CA HIS A 1235 -47.84 51.32 -9.08
C HIS A 1235 -47.72 50.72 -10.48
N LEU A 1236 -47.43 49.42 -10.55
CA LEU A 1236 -47.92 48.50 -11.56
C LEU A 1236 -48.15 47.13 -10.91
#